data_AF-A0AB34FRV5-F1
#
_entry.id   AF-A0AB34FRV5-F1
#
_cell.length_a   1.000
_cell.length_b   1.000
_cell.length_c   1.000
_cell.angle_alpha   90.00
_cell.angle_beta   90.00
_cell.angle_gamma   90.00
#
_symmetry.space_group_name_H-M   'P 1'
#
loop_
_entity.id
_entity.type
_entity.pdbx_description
1 polymer ?
#
loop_
_entity_poly.entity_id
_entity_poly.type
_entity_poly.pdbx_seq_one_letter_code
_entity_poly.pdbx_strand_id
1 'polypeptide(L)'
;MVAWICLRLRRDLKSKLVLVALVTAVVIVAGAVVGGVFGARAAKSADPSKVISVAPGSGSSGPPEPPGSVILAHKETQVAMWCKEEKRVTTDHLVVFQDTTGRLVVTETYKNVAESFRLDSQVTGLPKPLLGSPIRIQQFGDSTKPDLHMFYIDDKRRLRHVIRAAPADGKGKWTLDTAFSAESSDDGAHIDLVEGRALSAMQLPGIPNGDATAMAVLYHVDEKNNTLGVLRSESPLNSTAWTFQKVFVHSPETEKRDRADKVDFQENSSGLLAMAALRDAAMLNVGRRESLKAITLPAVRIVWDISRKSNGSGVGLEDCVVQSPRDAQDCWGPSLQYEADGISDDTLQKKVQDAPKPLQLALVNTDRQSDDLSFVIGMLDGDGHYWETFWEDLKCTSYKELSSDTVKGSLHGVEISSFAPMKNVLLLGLRNGTLLQLQRKCSWWTDSCKDEKIWSIIGPLPYFASHKLGIVCFDIVATDLEHSSTADDVVNPRSRGVSHIVPRNVYRAVSLVTVAILPIKFFDKHNDEQLNKLDVKHRCGAADGSALSNKSNVASVFVGNKETESGLHRRLVLWQDDHSDIVVSEWASNGKSQYLLVDKLRSSALPQPKHGTPLAAATSDKGIVHIIYLDTQDTLTHAFETTAGKWTAGSLGTSSDPITASTASLLSATWHKSEQGVAFLAVAYVSADGKVSLALASEPEGTPKWATFDAAPLAHSVAGQTEPVCLAVTGDWQGSSGASSPAMFVVVQGDKGLSGWECTTDRWPPPKAKMQCTQVNATLQDNEASYILLALSAEGNIEESRISPAVSRKTGRGIHTNVAFRAMGTTDEGFVFAASMDNVYVYSLNQESGEWTYRGTLL
;
A
#
# COMPACT_ATOMS: atom_id res chain seq x y z
N MET A 1 47.67 8.24 -55.82
CA MET A 1 46.38 7.63 -55.40
C MET A 1 45.91 8.15 -54.04
N VAL A 2 46.76 8.17 -53.00
CA VAL A 2 46.43 8.69 -51.65
C VAL A 2 46.01 10.17 -51.63
N ALA A 3 46.70 11.03 -52.38
CA ALA A 3 46.35 12.46 -52.45
C ALA A 3 44.95 12.73 -53.04
N TRP A 4 44.47 11.87 -53.94
CA TRP A 4 43.15 12.00 -54.55
C TRP A 4 42.04 11.57 -53.59
N ILE A 5 42.29 10.54 -52.78
CA ILE A 5 41.37 10.07 -51.73
C ILE A 5 41.24 11.10 -50.61
N CYS A 6 42.35 11.71 -50.17
CA CYS A 6 42.30 12.79 -49.18
C CYS A 6 41.55 14.03 -49.69
N LEU A 7 41.66 14.36 -50.98
CA LEU A 7 40.93 15.49 -51.56
C LEU A 7 39.41 15.24 -51.63
N ARG A 8 38.98 14.01 -51.92
CA ARG A 8 37.56 13.62 -51.90
C ARG A 8 36.98 13.62 -50.49
N LEU A 9 37.69 13.06 -49.51
CA LEU A 9 37.27 13.07 -48.10
C LEU A 9 37.14 14.50 -47.55
N ARG A 10 38.06 15.41 -47.91
CA ARG A 10 38.00 16.81 -47.47
C ARG A 10 36.86 17.60 -48.12
N ARG A 11 36.44 17.23 -49.33
CA ARG A 11 35.27 17.83 -50.00
C ARG A 11 33.96 17.33 -49.39
N ASP A 12 33.89 16.04 -49.06
CA ASP A 12 32.69 15.44 -48.48
C ASP A 12 32.44 15.91 -47.05
N LEU A 13 33.50 16.06 -46.25
CA LEU A 13 33.42 16.66 -44.91
C LEU A 13 32.99 18.13 -44.94
N LYS A 14 33.50 18.94 -45.88
CA LYS A 14 33.07 20.34 -46.02
C LYS A 14 31.61 20.47 -46.45
N SER A 15 31.14 19.59 -47.34
CA SER A 15 29.73 19.56 -47.76
C SER A 15 28.79 19.29 -46.59
N LYS A 16 29.11 18.28 -45.77
CA LYS A 16 28.29 17.90 -44.60
C LYS A 16 28.29 18.98 -43.52
N LEU A 17 29.43 19.63 -43.26
CA LEU A 17 29.52 20.71 -42.27
C LEU A 17 28.73 21.96 -42.70
N VAL A 18 28.73 22.28 -44.00
CA VAL A 18 27.90 23.37 -44.54
C VAL A 18 26.41 23.02 -44.43
N LEU A 19 26.02 21.76 -44.71
CA LEU A 19 24.63 21.33 -44.57
C LEU A 19 24.13 21.44 -43.12
N VAL A 20 24.94 20.98 -42.15
CA VAL A 20 24.61 21.06 -40.72
C VAL A 20 24.47 22.52 -40.29
N ALA A 21 25.42 23.39 -40.65
CA ALA A 21 25.35 24.81 -40.32
C ALA A 21 24.11 25.49 -40.92
N LEU A 22 23.71 25.10 -42.14
CA LEU A 22 22.55 25.68 -42.83
C LEU A 22 21.23 25.21 -42.18
N VAL A 23 21.13 23.95 -41.78
CA VAL A 23 19.98 23.41 -41.03
C VAL A 23 19.86 24.10 -39.66
N THR A 24 20.96 24.26 -38.92
CA THR A 24 20.96 24.98 -37.63
C THR A 24 20.53 26.43 -37.79
N ALA A 25 21.01 27.13 -38.83
CA ALA A 25 20.59 28.51 -39.10
C ALA A 25 19.09 28.62 -39.43
N VAL A 26 18.55 27.68 -40.22
CA VAL A 26 17.12 27.64 -40.54
C VAL A 26 16.26 27.41 -39.30
N VAL A 27 16.67 26.52 -38.39
CA VAL A 27 15.96 26.25 -37.12
C VAL A 27 15.98 27.48 -36.21
N ILE A 28 17.11 28.18 -36.11
CA ILE A 28 17.22 29.41 -35.31
C ILE A 28 16.31 30.52 -35.87
N VAL A 29 16.30 30.70 -37.20
CA VAL A 29 15.44 31.70 -37.85
C VAL A 29 13.96 31.35 -37.69
N ALA A 30 13.58 30.07 -37.84
CA ALA A 30 12.21 29.63 -37.61
C ALA A 30 11.77 29.87 -36.15
N GLY A 31 12.64 29.57 -35.18
CA GLY A 31 12.38 29.84 -33.75
C GLY A 31 12.21 31.33 -33.46
N ALA A 32 13.04 32.19 -34.05
CA ALA A 32 12.93 33.64 -33.91
C ALA A 32 11.65 34.22 -34.53
N VAL A 33 11.23 33.69 -35.69
CA VAL A 33 9.98 34.11 -36.35
C VAL A 33 8.76 33.68 -35.54
N VAL A 34 8.74 32.44 -35.03
CA VAL A 34 7.65 31.96 -34.18
C VAL A 34 7.60 32.74 -32.86
N GLY A 35 8.74 32.95 -32.20
CA GLY A 35 8.84 33.77 -30.98
C GLY A 35 8.40 35.22 -31.19
N GLY A 36 8.73 35.82 -32.34
CA GLY A 36 8.30 37.17 -32.71
C GLY A 36 6.79 37.28 -32.99
N VAL A 37 6.19 36.28 -33.63
CA VAL A 37 4.75 36.27 -33.92
C VAL A 37 3.91 36.07 -32.65
N PHE A 38 4.38 35.23 -31.71
CA PHE A 38 3.71 35.05 -30.41
C PHE A 38 3.94 36.22 -29.46
N GLY A 39 5.14 36.82 -29.45
CA GLY A 39 5.41 38.06 -28.68
C GLY A 39 4.61 39.27 -29.16
N ALA A 40 4.42 39.42 -30.48
CA ALA A 40 3.64 40.52 -31.06
C ALA A 40 2.12 40.38 -30.85
N ARG A 41 1.61 39.16 -30.61
CA ARG A 41 0.21 38.93 -30.21
C ARG A 41 -0.03 39.19 -28.73
N ALA A 42 0.95 38.94 -27.86
CA ALA A 42 0.86 39.26 -26.43
C ALA A 42 0.91 40.79 -26.15
N ALA A 43 1.57 41.57 -27.01
CA ALA A 43 1.72 43.02 -26.83
C ALA A 43 0.52 43.87 -27.33
N LYS A 44 -0.53 43.27 -27.92
CA LYS A 44 -1.64 44.00 -28.56
C LYS A 44 -2.97 44.02 -27.78
N SER A 45 -3.01 43.52 -26.54
CA SER A 45 -4.23 43.50 -25.71
C SER A 45 -4.19 44.37 -24.45
N ALA A 46 -3.25 45.31 -24.34
CA ALA A 46 -3.25 46.29 -23.25
C ALA A 46 -3.67 47.67 -23.78
N ASP A 47 -4.92 48.07 -23.49
CA ASP A 47 -5.42 49.42 -23.72
C ASP A 47 -5.11 50.29 -22.48
N PRO A 48 -4.24 51.30 -22.56
CA PRO A 48 -3.79 52.10 -21.42
C PRO A 48 -4.66 53.35 -21.22
N SER A 49 -5.99 53.23 -21.27
CA SER A 49 -6.87 54.40 -21.15
C SER A 49 -8.16 54.14 -20.37
N LYS A 50 -8.04 53.82 -19.07
CA LYS A 50 -9.10 54.16 -18.09
C LYS A 50 -8.54 54.25 -16.67
N VAL A 51 -8.11 55.46 -16.31
CA VAL A 51 -7.87 55.87 -14.94
C VAL A 51 -9.24 56.16 -14.31
N ILE A 52 -9.66 55.31 -13.36
CA ILE A 52 -10.65 55.69 -12.34
C ILE A 52 -10.00 55.37 -10.99
N SER A 53 -9.76 56.43 -10.23
CA SER A 53 -9.34 56.43 -8.84
C SER A 53 -10.32 55.70 -7.93
N VAL A 54 -9.85 54.66 -7.21
CA VAL A 54 -10.55 54.10 -6.05
C VAL A 54 -9.53 53.94 -4.90
N ALA A 55 -9.95 54.38 -3.72
CA ALA A 55 -9.22 54.41 -2.45
C ALA A 55 -8.92 53.00 -1.88
N PRO A 56 -8.12 52.85 -0.80
CA PRO A 56 -7.51 51.58 -0.41
C PRO A 56 -8.56 50.61 0.15
N GLY A 57 -8.89 49.60 -0.65
CA GLY A 57 -9.80 48.52 -0.29
C GLY A 57 -9.06 47.35 0.35
N SER A 58 -9.58 46.94 1.50
CA SER A 58 -9.40 45.66 2.19
C SER A 58 -8.93 44.51 1.31
N GLY A 59 -7.92 43.78 1.79
CA GLY A 59 -7.43 42.53 1.20
C GLY A 59 -8.59 41.62 0.82
N SER A 60 -8.78 41.47 -0.49
CA SER A 60 -9.70 40.50 -1.08
C SER A 60 -9.16 39.12 -0.74
N SER A 61 -9.72 38.53 0.31
CA SER A 61 -9.92 37.08 0.37
C SER A 61 -10.60 36.69 -0.94
N GLY A 62 -9.88 35.98 -1.81
CA GLY A 62 -10.52 35.29 -2.91
C GLY A 62 -11.67 34.44 -2.38
N PRO A 63 -12.71 34.17 -3.18
CA PRO A 63 -13.80 33.31 -2.75
C PRO A 63 -13.19 32.00 -2.20
N PRO A 64 -13.67 31.50 -1.04
CA PRO A 64 -13.19 30.24 -0.49
C PRO A 64 -13.25 29.18 -1.59
N GLU A 65 -12.12 28.48 -1.81
CA GLU A 65 -12.09 27.37 -2.75
C GLU A 65 -13.28 26.44 -2.46
N PRO A 66 -13.98 25.95 -3.50
CA PRO A 66 -15.13 25.09 -3.30
C PRO A 66 -14.72 23.90 -2.44
N PRO A 67 -15.50 23.53 -1.40
CA PRO A 67 -15.18 22.40 -0.55
C PRO A 67 -15.08 21.12 -1.39
N GLY A 68 -13.84 20.65 -1.64
CA GLY A 68 -13.55 19.48 -2.47
C GLY A 68 -12.36 19.60 -3.43
N SER A 69 -11.57 20.69 -3.44
CA SER A 69 -10.30 20.71 -4.18
C SER A 69 -9.32 19.72 -3.54
N VAL A 70 -8.89 18.72 -4.33
CA VAL A 70 -7.84 17.78 -3.92
C VAL A 70 -6.52 18.55 -3.88
N ILE A 71 -5.89 18.60 -2.70
CA ILE A 71 -4.56 19.20 -2.55
C ILE A 71 -3.53 18.14 -2.97
N LEU A 72 -2.80 18.44 -4.04
CA LEU A 72 -1.76 17.56 -4.58
C LEU A 72 -0.40 17.91 -4.01
N ALA A 73 0.33 16.90 -3.57
CA ALA A 73 1.72 17.03 -3.13
C ALA A 73 2.66 17.27 -4.32
N HIS A 74 3.69 18.07 -4.13
CA HIS A 74 4.76 18.25 -5.11
C HIS A 74 5.60 16.97 -5.21
N LYS A 75 6.03 16.59 -6.41
CA LYS A 75 6.89 15.41 -6.60
C LYS A 75 8.15 15.49 -5.72
N GLU A 76 8.83 16.63 -5.67
CA GLU A 76 10.04 16.82 -4.84
C GLU A 76 9.76 17.02 -3.34
N THR A 77 8.51 16.96 -2.87
CA THR A 77 8.22 17.25 -1.46
C THR A 77 8.87 16.24 -0.52
N GLN A 78 9.52 16.75 0.51
CA GLN A 78 9.79 16.01 1.74
C GLN A 78 8.52 16.01 2.58
N VAL A 79 8.20 14.88 3.21
CA VAL A 79 7.02 14.74 4.06
C VAL A 79 7.49 14.56 5.50
N ALA A 80 6.92 15.34 6.41
CA ALA A 80 7.15 15.19 7.85
C ALA A 80 5.89 14.70 8.53
N MET A 81 6.06 13.82 9.50
CA MET A 81 4.94 13.20 10.22
C MET A 81 5.21 13.25 11.71
N TRP A 82 4.16 13.47 12.49
CA TRP A 82 4.20 13.37 13.95
C TRP A 82 2.95 12.67 14.47
N CYS A 83 3.08 11.90 15.53
CA CYS A 83 1.99 11.18 16.18
C CYS A 83 2.16 11.16 17.69
N LYS A 84 1.06 11.30 18.43
CA LYS A 84 1.05 11.22 19.89
C LYS A 84 0.81 9.78 20.35
N GLU A 85 1.73 9.24 21.13
CA GLU A 85 1.59 7.91 21.72
C GLU A 85 0.90 7.99 23.10
N GLU A 86 -0.44 8.08 23.15
CA GLU A 86 -1.17 8.09 24.44
C GLU A 86 -2.38 7.15 24.46
N LYS A 87 -2.53 6.43 25.58
CA LYS A 87 -3.56 5.38 25.77
C LYS A 87 -5.01 5.91 25.94
N ARG A 88 -5.26 7.23 26.02
CA ARG A 88 -6.57 7.75 26.53
C ARG A 88 -7.09 9.11 26.02
N VAL A 89 -6.50 9.79 25.03
CA VAL A 89 -7.03 11.09 24.57
C VAL A 89 -7.26 11.11 23.06
N THR A 90 -8.33 11.80 22.65
CA THR A 90 -9.07 11.64 21.40
C THR A 90 -8.55 12.49 20.24
N THR A 91 -7.27 12.88 20.12
CA THR A 91 -6.67 13.08 18.78
C THR A 91 -5.18 13.37 18.66
N ASP A 92 -4.63 13.26 17.44
CA ASP A 92 -4.27 12.11 16.57
C ASP A 92 -3.49 12.77 15.39
N HIS A 93 -2.29 12.31 15.07
CA HIS A 93 -1.57 12.53 13.80
C HIS A 93 -1.48 13.93 13.11
N LEU A 94 -0.25 14.27 12.71
CA LEU A 94 0.11 15.43 11.88
C LEU A 94 0.90 14.97 10.65
N VAL A 95 0.52 15.43 9.45
CA VAL A 95 1.32 15.32 8.22
C VAL A 95 1.59 16.72 7.67
N VAL A 96 2.83 16.95 7.25
CA VAL A 96 3.21 18.19 6.57
C VAL A 96 3.96 17.86 5.29
N PHE A 97 3.57 18.51 4.19
CA PHE A 97 4.19 18.37 2.88
C PHE A 97 4.09 19.68 2.09
N GLN A 98 4.74 19.76 0.94
CA GLN A 98 4.66 20.87 0.00
C GLN A 98 3.67 20.52 -1.11
N ASP A 99 2.70 21.39 -1.40
CA ASP A 99 1.80 21.22 -2.56
C ASP A 99 2.52 21.50 -3.89
N THR A 100 1.85 21.26 -5.01
CA THR A 100 2.36 21.55 -6.37
C THR A 100 2.82 23.00 -6.60
N THR A 101 2.47 23.94 -5.73
CA THR A 101 2.95 25.34 -5.79
C THR A 101 4.21 25.57 -4.96
N GLY A 102 4.65 24.56 -4.22
CA GLY A 102 5.73 24.59 -3.25
C GLY A 102 5.32 25.27 -1.94
N ARG A 103 4.03 25.25 -1.55
CA ARG A 103 3.56 25.80 -0.26
C ARG A 103 3.33 24.69 0.74
N LEU A 104 3.58 24.97 2.02
CA LEU A 104 3.35 24.00 3.09
C LEU A 104 1.85 23.73 3.27
N VAL A 105 1.49 22.45 3.24
CA VAL A 105 0.17 21.92 3.56
C VAL A 105 0.31 21.12 4.83
N VAL A 106 -0.61 21.37 5.76
CA VAL A 106 -0.71 20.65 7.01
C VAL A 106 -2.03 19.88 7.01
N THR A 107 -1.94 18.58 7.28
CA THR A 107 -3.08 17.72 7.57
C THR A 107 -3.01 17.33 9.05
N GLU A 108 -3.92 17.86 9.85
CA GLU A 108 -4.08 17.49 11.26
C GLU A 108 -5.30 16.61 11.43
N THR A 109 -5.24 15.63 12.33
CA THR A 109 -6.46 14.94 12.76
C THR A 109 -6.87 15.41 14.15
N TYR A 110 -8.10 15.92 14.29
CA TYR A 110 -8.72 16.25 15.57
C TYR A 110 -10.10 15.55 15.75
N LYS A 111 -10.29 14.80 16.84
CA LYS A 111 -11.32 13.80 17.16
C LYS A 111 -11.74 12.92 15.98
N ASN A 112 -10.77 12.23 15.36
CA ASN A 112 -10.94 11.45 14.12
C ASN A 112 -11.42 12.25 12.91
N VAL A 113 -11.37 13.59 12.96
CA VAL A 113 -11.67 14.48 11.84
C VAL A 113 -10.36 15.03 11.30
N ALA A 114 -10.01 14.64 10.07
CA ALA A 114 -8.87 15.20 9.38
C ALA A 114 -9.22 16.57 8.78
N GLU A 115 -8.40 17.58 9.05
CA GLU A 115 -8.48 18.91 8.48
C GLU A 115 -7.17 19.20 7.74
N SER A 116 -7.27 19.55 6.45
CA SER A 116 -6.11 19.92 5.62
C SER A 116 -6.21 21.39 5.23
N PHE A 117 -5.11 22.11 5.41
CA PHE A 117 -5.03 23.54 5.06
C PHE A 117 -3.61 23.90 4.62
N ARG A 118 -3.49 24.96 3.81
CA ARG A 118 -2.18 25.56 3.55
C ARG A 118 -1.74 26.35 4.78
N LEU A 119 -0.52 26.16 5.25
CA LEU A 119 -0.07 26.76 6.51
C LEU A 119 -0.03 28.30 6.44
N ASP A 120 0.20 28.87 5.26
CA ASP A 120 0.17 30.32 5.03
C ASP A 120 -1.24 30.93 5.16
N SER A 121 -2.30 30.10 5.14
CA SER A 121 -3.65 30.55 5.48
C SER A 121 -3.87 30.70 6.98
N GLN A 122 -3.02 30.08 7.81
CA GLN A 122 -3.08 30.15 9.27
C GLN A 122 -2.00 31.06 9.85
N VAL A 123 -0.85 31.16 9.19
CA VAL A 123 0.32 31.91 9.63
C VAL A 123 0.57 33.08 8.66
N THR A 124 0.17 34.28 9.08
CA THR A 124 0.38 35.49 8.28
C THR A 124 1.87 35.73 8.05
N GLY A 125 2.25 35.99 6.79
CA GLY A 125 3.64 36.27 6.43
C GLY A 125 4.56 35.05 6.42
N LEU A 126 4.00 33.83 6.40
CA LEU A 126 4.79 32.59 6.31
C LEU A 126 5.66 32.60 5.04
N PRO A 127 6.99 32.52 5.17
CA PRO A 127 7.89 32.43 4.02
C PRO A 127 7.70 31.11 3.26
N LYS A 128 7.76 31.17 1.92
CA LYS A 128 7.59 30.00 1.06
C LYS A 128 8.73 29.01 1.29
N PRO A 129 8.48 27.71 1.53
CA PRO A 129 9.54 26.73 1.75
C PRO A 129 10.37 26.50 0.48
N LEU A 130 11.65 26.19 0.63
CA LEU A 130 12.52 25.71 -0.43
C LEU A 130 12.03 24.33 -0.87
N LEU A 131 11.78 24.18 -2.17
CA LEU A 131 11.24 22.94 -2.69
C LEU A 131 12.22 21.78 -2.48
N GLY A 132 11.72 20.68 -1.90
CA GLY A 132 12.49 19.49 -1.58
C GLY A 132 13.51 19.66 -0.45
N SER A 133 13.45 20.74 0.32
CA SER A 133 14.13 20.81 1.61
C SER A 133 13.38 19.96 2.66
N PRO A 134 14.08 19.36 3.62
CA PRO A 134 13.46 18.64 4.74
C PRO A 134 12.52 19.53 5.55
N ILE A 135 11.47 18.89 6.04
CA ILE A 135 10.59 19.44 7.07
C ILE A 135 10.85 18.60 8.32
N ARG A 136 11.11 19.24 9.46
CA ARG A 136 11.38 18.54 10.73
C ARG A 136 10.37 18.97 11.77
N ILE A 137 9.72 18.01 12.41
CA ILE A 137 8.73 18.25 13.46
C ILE A 137 9.26 17.62 14.75
N GLN A 138 9.38 18.42 15.80
CA GLN A 138 9.84 17.98 17.11
C GLN A 138 8.82 18.36 18.18
N GLN A 139 8.49 17.40 19.03
CA GLN A 139 7.71 17.63 20.24
C GLN A 139 8.59 18.22 21.34
N PHE A 140 8.12 19.26 22.02
CA PHE A 140 8.84 19.88 23.14
C PHE A 140 7.88 20.59 24.12
N GLY A 141 8.32 20.78 25.36
CA GLY A 141 7.53 21.45 26.41
C GLY A 141 6.92 20.47 27.41
N ASP A 142 5.78 20.85 27.99
CA ASP A 142 5.09 20.06 29.03
C ASP A 142 4.75 18.65 28.50
N SER A 143 5.20 17.62 29.21
CA SER A 143 4.92 16.22 28.88
C SER A 143 3.43 15.90 28.66
N THR A 144 2.53 16.62 29.32
CA THR A 144 1.07 16.44 29.22
C THR A 144 0.47 17.19 28.02
N LYS A 145 1.07 18.32 27.64
CA LYS A 145 0.61 19.23 26.58
C LYS A 145 1.81 19.80 25.83
N PRO A 146 2.48 18.96 25.04
CA PRO A 146 3.67 19.38 24.35
C PRO A 146 3.31 20.25 23.14
N ASP A 147 4.10 21.29 22.91
CA ASP A 147 4.07 22.06 21.68
C ASP A 147 4.73 21.27 20.56
N LEU A 148 4.30 21.51 19.31
CA LEU A 148 4.97 20.99 18.13
C LEU A 148 5.77 22.11 17.48
N HIS A 149 7.06 21.84 17.28
CA HIS A 149 8.01 22.75 16.66
C HIS A 149 8.34 22.23 15.27
N MET A 150 8.04 23.02 14.25
CA MET A 150 8.32 22.69 12.88
C MET A 150 9.42 23.58 12.32
N PHE A 151 10.44 22.96 11.74
CA PHE A 151 11.56 23.63 11.08
C PHE A 151 11.58 23.31 9.59
N TYR A 152 11.85 24.32 8.77
CA TYR A 152 12.04 24.17 7.33
C TYR A 152 12.96 25.27 6.79
N ILE A 153 13.51 25.08 5.59
CA ILE A 153 14.32 26.08 4.89
C ILE A 153 13.40 26.80 3.89
N ASP A 154 13.45 28.13 3.82
CA ASP A 154 12.65 28.90 2.86
C ASP A 154 13.35 29.10 1.51
N ASP A 155 12.62 29.60 0.52
CA ASP A 155 13.13 29.86 -0.83
C ASP A 155 14.20 30.97 -0.90
N LYS A 156 14.36 31.74 0.19
CA LYS A 156 15.46 32.69 0.41
C LYS A 156 16.62 32.04 1.19
N ARG A 157 16.64 30.72 1.33
CA ARG A 157 17.66 29.94 2.03
C ARG A 157 17.82 30.37 3.50
N ARG A 158 16.72 30.60 4.19
CA ARG A 158 16.70 30.90 5.64
C ARG A 158 16.01 29.78 6.38
N LEU A 159 16.56 29.41 7.53
CA LEU A 159 15.86 28.52 8.46
C LEU A 159 14.63 29.25 9.01
N ARG A 160 13.50 28.56 9.06
CA ARG A 160 12.23 29.03 9.62
C ARG A 160 11.75 28.09 10.72
N HIS A 161 11.11 28.66 11.72
CA HIS A 161 10.56 27.96 12.87
C HIS A 161 9.09 28.35 13.05
N VAL A 162 8.21 27.35 12.97
CA VAL A 162 6.77 27.51 13.19
C VAL A 162 6.36 26.66 14.38
N ILE A 163 5.64 27.27 15.29
CA ILE A 163 5.20 26.65 16.55
C ILE A 163 3.70 26.41 16.46
N ARG A 164 3.30 25.18 16.76
CA ARG A 164 1.91 24.83 17.05
C ARG A 164 1.76 24.72 18.56
N ALA A 165 1.21 25.77 19.17
CA ALA A 165 0.97 25.78 20.60
C ALA A 165 -0.06 24.72 21.00
N ALA A 166 0.22 23.96 22.06
CA ALA A 166 -0.67 22.97 22.62
C ALA A 166 -1.94 23.67 23.15
N PRO A 167 -3.10 23.41 22.56
CA PRO A 167 -4.32 24.14 22.90
C PRO A 167 -4.89 23.67 24.24
N ALA A 168 -5.64 24.55 24.91
CA ALA A 168 -6.48 24.16 26.04
C ALA A 168 -7.72 23.36 25.62
N ASP A 169 -8.22 23.58 24.39
CA ASP A 169 -9.48 23.08 23.83
C ASP A 169 -9.33 22.08 22.68
N GLY A 170 -8.11 21.86 22.18
CA GLY A 170 -7.77 20.78 21.24
C GLY A 170 -7.37 21.21 19.82
N LYS A 171 -7.68 22.42 19.34
CA LYS A 171 -7.18 22.93 18.05
C LYS A 171 -5.97 23.83 18.25
N GLY A 172 -4.77 23.32 17.90
CA GLY A 172 -3.52 24.07 18.09
C GLY A 172 -3.47 25.29 17.17
N LYS A 173 -2.90 26.40 17.65
CA LYS A 173 -2.67 27.59 16.83
C LYS A 173 -1.24 27.58 16.31
N TRP A 174 -1.09 27.67 14.99
CA TRP A 174 0.21 27.83 14.34
C TRP A 174 0.66 29.29 14.36
N THR A 175 1.94 29.51 14.66
CA THR A 175 2.57 30.84 14.69
C THR A 175 3.99 30.76 14.17
N LEU A 176 4.42 31.75 13.40
CA LEU A 176 5.83 31.92 13.03
C LEU A 176 6.58 32.49 14.23
N ASP A 177 7.66 31.83 14.66
CA ASP A 177 8.53 32.36 15.71
C ASP A 177 9.14 33.68 15.25
N THR A 178 8.98 34.73 16.07
CA THR A 178 9.46 36.06 15.71
C THR A 178 10.98 36.14 15.66
N ALA A 179 11.71 35.24 16.32
CA ALA A 179 13.16 35.11 16.14
C ALA A 179 13.53 34.71 14.70
N PHE A 180 12.59 34.09 13.98
CA PHE A 180 12.75 33.60 12.61
C PHE A 180 11.88 34.37 11.62
N SER A 181 11.26 35.50 12.00
CA SER A 181 10.36 36.27 11.13
C SER A 181 11.02 37.45 10.42
N ALA A 182 12.12 37.99 10.97
CA ALA A 182 12.75 39.20 10.46
C ALA A 182 13.30 39.02 9.04
N GLU A 183 12.95 39.94 8.13
CA GLU A 183 13.62 40.08 6.85
C GLU A 183 14.98 40.79 6.99
N SER A 184 15.16 41.58 8.06
CA SER A 184 16.31 42.45 8.30
C SER A 184 17.51 41.69 8.87
N SER A 185 18.59 41.70 8.11
CA SER A 185 19.92 41.16 8.42
C SER A 185 20.64 41.86 9.58
N ASP A 186 20.08 42.93 10.16
CA ASP A 186 20.92 43.93 10.82
C ASP A 186 20.89 43.88 12.36
N ASP A 187 19.89 43.26 13.02
CA ASP A 187 19.82 43.24 14.50
C ASP A 187 19.11 42.02 15.14
N GLY A 188 18.61 41.06 14.35
CA GLY A 188 17.92 39.85 14.85
C GLY A 188 18.84 38.63 14.83
N ALA A 189 18.75 37.78 15.85
CA ALA A 189 19.50 36.53 16.05
C ALA A 189 20.16 35.97 14.77
N HIS A 190 21.49 35.92 14.75
CA HIS A 190 22.34 35.50 13.61
C HIS A 190 21.99 34.08 13.13
N ILE A 191 20.95 33.96 12.32
CA ILE A 191 20.63 32.76 11.55
C ILE A 191 21.21 33.03 10.18
N ASP A 192 22.35 32.41 9.91
CA ASP A 192 23.00 32.53 8.61
C ASP A 192 22.15 31.90 7.50
N LEU A 193 22.46 32.31 6.27
CA LEU A 193 21.89 31.67 5.09
C LEU A 193 22.30 30.19 5.05
N VAL A 194 21.35 29.35 4.67
CA VAL A 194 21.51 27.91 4.52
C VAL A 194 21.99 27.64 3.09
N GLU A 195 23.25 27.29 2.89
CA GLU A 195 23.75 27.01 1.54
C GLU A 195 23.27 25.65 0.98
N GLY A 196 22.94 24.69 1.86
CA GLY A 196 22.48 23.34 1.48
C GLY A 196 21.00 23.04 1.76
N ARG A 197 20.66 21.74 1.74
CA ARG A 197 19.33 21.22 2.12
C ARG A 197 19.34 20.41 3.42
N ALA A 198 20.49 20.29 4.08
CA ALA A 198 20.65 19.52 5.30
C ALA A 198 19.95 20.23 6.48
N LEU A 199 19.00 19.55 7.12
CA LEU A 199 18.27 20.03 8.29
C LEU A 199 17.89 18.86 9.21
N SER A 200 18.21 18.97 10.49
CA SER A 200 17.76 18.07 11.54
C SER A 200 17.29 18.84 12.76
N ALA A 201 16.33 18.29 13.49
CA ALA A 201 15.88 18.79 14.77
C ALA A 201 15.75 17.63 15.76
N MET A 202 16.09 17.87 17.03
CA MET A 202 15.96 16.87 18.09
C MET A 202 15.70 17.52 19.45
N GLN A 203 15.13 16.75 20.37
CA GLN A 203 15.11 17.08 21.78
C GLN A 203 16.36 16.49 22.44
N LEU A 204 17.16 17.35 23.08
CA LEU A 204 18.29 16.95 23.87
C LEU A 204 17.81 16.18 25.11
N PRO A 205 18.47 15.06 25.46
CA PRO A 205 18.13 14.31 26.66
C PRO A 205 18.30 15.19 27.90
N GLY A 206 17.35 15.10 28.84
CA GLY A 206 17.47 15.81 30.12
C GLY A 206 18.66 15.24 30.91
N ILE A 207 19.46 16.11 31.52
CA ILE A 207 20.59 15.68 32.35
C ILE A 207 20.04 15.34 33.74
N PRO A 208 20.35 14.15 34.29
CA PRO A 208 19.91 13.79 35.64
C PRO A 208 20.34 14.85 36.66
N ASN A 209 19.38 15.47 37.34
CA ASN A 209 19.56 16.52 38.36
C ASN A 209 20.00 17.92 37.86
N GLY A 210 19.99 18.20 36.56
CA GLY A 210 20.37 19.52 36.03
C GLY A 210 19.65 19.86 34.73
N ASP A 211 18.73 20.82 34.83
CA ASP A 211 18.10 21.56 33.73
C ASP A 211 16.97 20.90 32.92
N ALA A 212 16.15 21.80 32.38
CA ALA A 212 15.07 21.51 31.45
C ALA A 212 15.65 20.88 30.18
N THR A 213 14.91 19.96 29.57
CA THR A 213 15.26 19.46 28.23
C THR A 213 15.44 20.64 27.28
N ALA A 214 16.43 20.63 26.41
CA ALA A 214 16.63 21.66 25.39
C ALA A 214 16.29 21.12 24.00
N MET A 215 15.92 21.99 23.07
CA MET A 215 15.79 21.66 21.66
C MET A 215 17.06 22.06 20.93
N ALA A 216 17.50 21.23 19.98
CA ALA A 216 18.60 21.54 19.08
C ALA A 216 18.17 21.40 17.62
N VAL A 217 18.63 22.33 16.78
CA VAL A 217 18.41 22.34 15.33
C VAL A 217 19.75 22.49 14.65
N LEU A 218 20.05 21.56 13.74
CA LEU A 218 21.30 21.53 13.00
C LEU A 218 20.99 21.74 11.51
N TYR A 219 21.77 22.60 10.86
CA TYR A 219 21.63 22.87 9.43
C TYR A 219 22.97 23.27 8.80
N HIS A 220 23.11 23.06 7.50
CA HIS A 220 24.33 23.38 6.77
C HIS A 220 24.38 24.85 6.37
N VAL A 221 25.37 25.59 6.87
CA VAL A 221 25.46 27.06 6.73
C VAL A 221 26.30 27.46 5.52
N ASP A 222 27.53 26.96 5.41
CA ASP A 222 28.50 27.41 4.41
C ASP A 222 29.18 26.19 3.76
N GLU A 223 29.01 26.05 2.44
CA GLU A 223 29.64 25.02 1.60
C GLU A 223 31.16 25.20 1.53
N LYS A 224 31.65 26.44 1.46
CA LYS A 224 33.09 26.72 1.32
C LYS A 224 33.85 26.36 2.59
N ASN A 225 33.26 26.66 3.73
CA ASN A 225 33.86 26.43 5.04
C ASN A 225 33.41 25.11 5.69
N ASN A 226 32.50 24.38 5.04
CA ASN A 226 31.93 23.12 5.53
C ASN A 226 31.44 23.22 6.99
N THR A 227 30.55 24.16 7.25
CA THR A 227 30.09 24.50 8.61
C THR A 227 28.63 24.13 8.86
N LEU A 228 28.39 23.53 10.03
CA LEU A 228 27.05 23.35 10.60
C LEU A 228 26.70 24.54 11.51
N GLY A 229 25.49 25.05 11.31
CA GLY A 229 24.82 25.90 12.26
C GLY A 229 24.08 25.05 13.28
N VAL A 230 24.36 25.25 14.55
CA VAL A 230 23.68 24.61 15.67
C VAL A 230 22.90 25.68 16.43
N LEU A 231 21.58 25.56 16.42
CA LEU A 231 20.69 26.38 17.22
C LEU A 231 20.20 25.59 18.42
N ARG A 232 20.32 26.14 19.62
CA ARG A 232 19.83 25.52 20.86
C ARG A 232 18.91 26.48 21.61
N SER A 233 17.81 25.94 22.14
CA SER A 233 16.93 26.67 23.05
C SER A 233 16.36 25.77 24.13
N GLU A 234 16.42 26.22 25.39
CA GLU A 234 15.75 25.59 26.54
C GLU A 234 14.28 26.02 26.64
N SER A 235 13.90 27.09 25.93
CA SER A 235 12.54 27.62 25.89
C SER A 235 12.25 28.17 24.49
N PRO A 236 11.98 27.29 23.50
CA PRO A 236 11.79 27.65 22.10
C PRO A 236 10.51 28.47 21.83
N LEU A 237 9.77 28.85 22.87
CA LEU A 237 8.58 29.72 22.79
C LEU A 237 8.91 31.21 22.93
N ASN A 238 10.06 31.55 23.52
CA ASN A 238 10.47 32.93 23.75
C ASN A 238 11.50 33.34 22.70
N SER A 239 11.12 34.31 21.86
CA SER A 239 11.86 34.88 20.72
C SER A 239 13.29 35.39 20.98
N THR A 240 13.84 35.23 22.18
CA THR A 240 15.17 35.70 22.59
C THR A 240 16.08 34.59 23.14
N ALA A 241 15.63 33.32 23.19
CA ALA A 241 16.34 32.24 23.88
C ALA A 241 17.14 31.29 22.96
N TRP A 242 17.26 31.60 21.67
CA TRP A 242 18.04 30.77 20.74
C TRP A 242 19.53 31.15 20.79
N THR A 243 20.36 30.18 21.13
CA THR A 243 21.82 30.27 21.06
C THR A 243 22.28 29.67 19.74
N PHE A 244 23.12 30.40 18.99
CA PHE A 244 23.68 29.96 17.73
C PHE A 244 25.17 29.67 17.86
N GLN A 245 25.61 28.55 17.31
CA GLN A 245 27.00 28.13 17.27
C GLN A 245 27.34 27.59 15.88
N LYS A 246 28.48 28.04 15.34
CA LYS A 246 29.07 27.44 14.14
C LYS A 246 30.01 26.33 14.54
N VAL A 247 29.86 25.19 13.88
CA VAL A 247 30.67 24.00 14.08
C VAL A 247 31.28 23.64 12.74
N PHE A 248 32.61 23.57 12.67
CA PHE A 248 33.25 23.10 11.44
C PHE A 248 33.18 21.57 11.40
N VAL A 249 32.85 20.98 10.27
CA VAL A 249 32.89 19.51 10.12
C VAL A 249 34.33 18.98 10.19
N HIS A 250 35.29 19.83 9.86
CA HIS A 250 36.72 19.56 10.00
C HIS A 250 37.43 20.83 10.46
N SER A 251 38.38 20.72 11.39
CA SER A 251 39.12 21.91 11.83
C SER A 251 39.88 22.53 10.65
N PRO A 252 39.79 23.86 10.44
CA PRO A 252 40.61 24.55 9.44
C PRO A 252 42.12 24.33 9.63
N GLU A 253 42.55 23.98 10.85
CA GLU A 253 43.95 23.67 11.15
C GLU A 253 44.38 22.29 10.67
N THR A 254 43.50 21.29 10.74
CA THR A 254 43.78 19.93 10.24
C THR A 254 43.74 19.88 8.70
N GLU A 255 42.93 20.72 8.05
CA GLU A 255 42.88 20.87 6.59
C GLU A 255 44.24 21.26 5.98
N LYS A 256 45.09 21.96 6.74
CA LYS A 256 46.44 22.34 6.30
C LYS A 256 47.43 21.18 6.31
N ARG A 257 47.21 20.15 7.14
CA ARG A 257 48.12 18.99 7.26
C ARG A 257 47.77 17.87 6.29
N ASP A 258 46.48 17.53 6.16
CA ASP A 258 46.03 16.34 5.40
C ASP A 258 45.07 16.70 4.26
N ARG A 259 45.56 17.42 3.25
CA ARG A 259 44.77 17.84 2.08
C ARG A 259 44.17 16.68 1.27
N ALA A 260 44.69 15.46 1.42
CA ALA A 260 44.28 14.31 0.63
C ALA A 260 42.88 13.78 1.00
N ASP A 261 42.44 13.97 2.25
CA ASP A 261 41.18 13.42 2.77
C ASP A 261 40.24 14.52 3.29
N LYS A 262 40.10 15.61 2.52
CA LYS A 262 39.08 16.62 2.79
C LYS A 262 37.69 15.97 2.68
N VAL A 263 36.95 16.01 3.79
CA VAL A 263 35.55 15.61 3.91
C VAL A 263 34.69 16.86 3.80
N ASP A 264 33.74 16.86 2.88
CA ASP A 264 32.78 17.94 2.65
C ASP A 264 31.34 17.41 2.83
N PHE A 265 30.37 18.25 3.18
CA PHE A 265 28.97 17.88 3.04
C PHE A 265 28.67 17.51 1.59
N GLN A 266 27.84 16.49 1.39
CA GLN A 266 27.36 16.17 0.05
C GLN A 266 26.44 17.29 -0.45
N GLU A 267 26.77 17.85 -1.62
CA GLU A 267 26.01 18.94 -2.23
C GLU A 267 24.54 18.54 -2.44
N ASN A 268 23.62 19.45 -2.14
CA ASN A 268 22.17 19.26 -2.23
C ASN A 268 21.58 18.12 -1.37
N SER A 269 22.37 17.53 -0.48
CA SER A 269 21.90 16.43 0.37
C SER A 269 20.98 16.91 1.49
N SER A 270 19.90 16.15 1.71
CA SER A 270 19.04 16.26 2.90
C SER A 270 19.53 15.38 4.05
N GLY A 271 20.54 14.55 3.81
CA GLY A 271 21.09 13.58 4.74
C GLY A 271 21.84 14.24 5.89
N LEU A 272 21.11 14.82 6.84
CA LEU A 272 21.60 15.24 8.14
C LEU A 272 20.59 14.79 9.19
N LEU A 273 21.09 14.09 10.20
CA LEU A 273 20.30 13.52 11.26
C LEU A 273 21.03 13.72 12.60
N ALA A 274 20.32 14.23 13.58
CA ALA A 274 20.80 14.38 14.95
C ALA A 274 19.83 13.67 15.89
N MET A 275 20.35 12.93 16.86
CA MET A 275 19.55 12.12 17.77
C MET A 275 20.13 12.08 19.17
N ALA A 276 19.25 11.89 20.15
CA ALA A 276 19.66 11.59 21.52
C ALA A 276 20.24 10.16 21.59
N ALA A 277 21.34 10.05 22.32
CA ALA A 277 22.12 8.85 22.54
C ALA A 277 22.40 8.67 24.03
N LEU A 278 22.91 7.49 24.39
CA LEU A 278 23.37 7.15 25.72
C LEU A 278 24.76 6.52 25.53
N ARG A 279 25.73 6.97 26.32
CA ARG A 279 27.11 6.46 26.25
C ARG A 279 27.54 5.98 27.62
N ASP A 280 28.10 4.77 27.69
CA ASP A 280 28.66 4.26 28.93
C ASP A 280 29.94 5.04 29.31
N ALA A 281 29.93 5.67 30.49
CA ALA A 281 31.08 6.41 31.03
C ALA A 281 32.34 5.54 31.16
N ALA A 282 32.19 4.21 31.26
CA ALA A 282 33.33 3.29 31.31
C ALA A 282 34.21 3.37 30.05
N MET A 283 33.65 3.73 28.89
CA MET A 283 34.41 3.91 27.65
C MET A 283 35.24 5.20 27.62
N LEU A 284 34.92 6.20 28.44
CA LEU A 284 35.64 7.48 28.47
C LEU A 284 36.88 7.44 29.37
N ASN A 285 36.96 6.49 30.30
CA ASN A 285 38.06 6.38 31.27
C ASN A 285 38.93 5.15 30.99
N VAL A 286 39.63 5.15 29.84
CA VAL A 286 40.72 4.20 29.55
C VAL A 286 41.92 4.51 30.48
N GLY A 287 41.83 4.19 31.77
CA GLY A 287 42.93 4.42 32.70
C GLY A 287 42.73 4.14 34.20
N ARG A 288 41.51 4.06 34.72
CA ARG A 288 41.27 3.72 36.15
C ARG A 288 40.28 2.58 36.29
N ARG A 289 40.79 1.44 36.76
CA ARG A 289 40.16 0.11 36.71
C ARG A 289 39.39 -0.27 37.98
N GLU A 290 38.79 0.70 38.67
CA GLU A 290 37.93 0.41 39.82
C GLU A 290 36.47 0.36 39.37
N SER A 291 35.74 -0.64 39.87
CA SER A 291 34.40 -1.08 39.48
C SER A 291 33.29 -0.03 39.71
N LEU A 292 33.32 1.04 38.93
CA LEU A 292 32.20 1.97 38.83
C LEU A 292 31.05 1.25 38.13
N LYS A 293 29.87 1.23 38.77
CA LYS A 293 28.61 0.87 38.09
C LYS A 293 28.55 1.67 36.79
N ALA A 294 28.21 1.03 35.67
CA ALA A 294 28.06 1.69 34.38
C ALA A 294 27.19 2.94 34.54
N ILE A 295 27.81 4.12 34.46
CA ILE A 295 27.10 5.40 34.49
C ILE A 295 26.81 5.70 33.04
N THR A 296 25.55 5.57 32.64
CA THR A 296 25.12 5.94 31.31
C THR A 296 24.97 7.46 31.24
N LEU A 297 25.75 8.10 30.37
CA LEU A 297 25.72 9.54 30.15
C LEU A 297 24.85 9.88 28.94
N PRO A 298 24.03 10.95 28.99
CA PRO A 298 23.34 11.44 27.82
C PRO A 298 24.35 11.88 26.76
N ALA A 299 24.07 11.53 25.51
CA ALA A 299 24.89 11.87 24.36
C ALA A 299 24.01 12.35 23.21
N VAL A 300 24.65 12.91 22.19
CA VAL A 300 24.07 13.32 20.92
C VAL A 300 24.85 12.62 19.83
N ARG A 301 24.15 11.93 18.94
CA ARG A 301 24.74 11.37 17.73
C ARG A 301 24.33 12.22 16.53
N ILE A 302 25.30 12.58 15.71
CA ILE A 302 25.09 13.24 14.42
C ILE A 302 25.47 12.24 13.33
N VAL A 303 24.61 12.09 12.34
CA VAL A 303 24.85 11.28 11.15
C VAL A 303 24.58 12.15 9.92
N TRP A 304 25.51 12.19 8.98
CA TRP A 304 25.35 13.03 7.79
C TRP A 304 25.99 12.46 6.54
N ASP A 305 25.49 12.88 5.39
CA ASP A 305 25.99 12.50 4.08
C ASP A 305 27.21 13.35 3.70
N ILE A 306 28.30 12.67 3.34
CA ILE A 306 29.58 13.30 3.05
C ILE A 306 30.08 12.98 1.64
N SER A 307 30.86 13.90 1.10
CA SER A 307 31.69 13.71 -0.08
C SER A 307 33.16 13.77 0.30
N ARG A 308 33.99 12.89 -0.30
CA ARG A 308 35.45 12.95 -0.18
C ARG A 308 36.07 13.10 -1.57
N LYS A 309 37.16 13.85 -1.66
CA LYS A 309 37.90 14.02 -2.92
C LYS A 309 38.64 12.75 -3.36
N SER A 310 39.11 11.92 -2.41
CA SER A 310 39.98 10.77 -2.66
C SER A 310 39.23 9.45 -2.89
N ASN A 311 38.18 9.17 -2.12
CA ASN A 311 37.58 7.83 -2.01
C ASN A 311 36.04 7.81 -2.14
N GLY A 312 35.46 8.75 -2.88
CA GLY A 312 34.02 8.79 -3.08
C GLY A 312 33.24 9.29 -1.86
N SER A 313 31.93 9.26 -1.99
CA SER A 313 30.96 9.69 -0.97
C SER A 313 30.86 8.71 0.19
N GLY A 314 30.15 9.07 1.27
CA GLY A 314 29.97 8.20 2.43
C GLY A 314 29.01 8.78 3.45
N VAL A 315 29.07 8.27 4.69
CA VAL A 315 28.35 8.83 5.85
C VAL A 315 29.37 9.20 6.92
N GLY A 316 29.19 10.38 7.51
CA GLY A 316 29.85 10.83 8.73
C GLY A 316 29.02 10.53 9.95
N LEU A 317 29.72 10.16 11.02
CA LEU A 317 29.14 9.86 12.32
C LEU A 317 30.02 10.51 13.39
N GLU A 318 29.38 11.22 14.29
CA GLU A 318 30.02 11.83 15.46
C GLU A 318 29.13 11.68 16.68
N ASP A 319 29.73 11.30 17.81
CA ASP A 319 29.06 11.19 19.10
C ASP A 319 29.59 12.22 20.07
N CYS A 320 28.69 13.04 20.60
CA CYS A 320 29.00 13.98 21.66
C CYS A 320 28.37 13.63 23.00
N VAL A 321 29.17 13.61 24.06
CA VAL A 321 28.70 13.32 25.43
C VAL A 321 28.34 14.61 26.16
N VAL A 322 27.10 14.69 26.61
CA VAL A 322 26.57 15.84 27.35
C VAL A 322 26.68 15.57 28.85
N GLN A 323 27.73 16.09 29.50
CA GLN A 323 27.95 15.89 30.94
C GLN A 323 27.34 16.99 31.82
N SER A 324 27.23 18.21 31.28
CA SER A 324 26.60 19.36 31.92
C SER A 324 26.00 20.29 30.85
N PRO A 325 25.17 21.27 31.25
CA PRO A 325 24.64 22.27 30.33
C PRO A 325 25.71 23.09 29.61
N ARG A 326 26.87 23.30 30.26
CA ARG A 326 28.08 23.91 29.66
C ARG A 326 28.77 22.93 28.73
N ASP A 327 28.90 21.66 29.13
CA ASP A 327 29.51 20.63 28.27
C ASP A 327 28.65 20.35 27.03
N ALA A 328 27.33 20.56 27.09
CA ALA A 328 26.47 20.54 25.91
C ALA A 328 26.80 21.65 24.90
N GLN A 329 27.48 22.72 25.31
CA GLN A 329 27.98 23.78 24.43
C GLN A 329 29.38 23.44 23.89
N ASP A 330 30.22 22.84 24.74
CA ASP A 330 31.54 22.30 24.37
C ASP A 330 31.43 21.05 23.49
N CYS A 331 30.27 20.39 23.53
CA CYS A 331 29.93 19.26 22.69
C CYS A 331 30.02 19.57 21.20
N TRP A 332 29.78 20.83 20.88
CA TRP A 332 29.80 21.38 19.54
C TRP A 332 31.11 22.15 19.33
N GLY A 333 32.22 21.62 19.84
CA GLY A 333 33.56 22.21 19.69
C GLY A 333 33.81 22.69 18.25
N PRO A 334 34.81 23.56 18.02
CA PRO A 334 34.99 24.20 16.71
C PRO A 334 35.20 23.19 15.58
N SER A 335 35.47 21.92 15.86
CA SER A 335 35.53 20.86 14.85
C SER A 335 34.82 19.60 15.31
N LEU A 336 34.02 19.00 14.43
CA LEU A 336 33.60 17.61 14.55
C LEU A 336 34.77 16.69 14.18
N GLN A 337 34.92 15.59 14.90
CA GLN A 337 35.78 14.49 14.47
C GLN A 337 34.98 13.58 13.52
N TYR A 338 35.71 12.82 12.71
CA TYR A 338 35.13 11.90 11.76
C TYR A 338 35.72 10.53 12.04
N GLU A 339 34.91 9.62 12.57
CA GLU A 339 35.28 8.21 12.74
C GLU A 339 34.46 7.36 11.76
N ALA A 340 35.13 6.81 10.74
CA ALA A 340 34.52 5.82 9.85
C ALA A 340 34.23 4.48 10.57
N ASP A 341 34.79 4.30 11.77
CA ASP A 341 34.85 3.05 12.54
C ASP A 341 33.52 2.71 13.25
N GLY A 342 32.53 3.62 13.23
CA GLY A 342 31.21 3.38 13.81
C GLY A 342 30.36 2.34 13.07
N ILE A 343 30.67 2.08 11.79
CA ILE A 343 30.11 0.97 11.02
C ILE A 343 31.13 -0.15 11.02
N SER A 344 30.98 -1.10 11.94
CA SER A 344 31.89 -2.26 12.04
C SER A 344 31.71 -3.29 10.92
N ASP A 345 30.70 -3.12 10.08
CA ASP A 345 30.43 -3.99 8.93
C ASP A 345 31.02 -3.37 7.66
N ASP A 346 32.18 -3.88 7.22
CA ASP A 346 32.88 -3.46 6.00
C ASP A 346 31.97 -3.49 4.75
N THR A 347 30.98 -4.38 4.72
CA THR A 347 30.04 -4.50 3.60
C THR A 347 29.07 -3.33 3.58
N LEU A 348 28.47 -2.99 4.74
CA LEU A 348 27.59 -1.83 4.85
C LEU A 348 28.37 -0.54 4.59
N GLN A 349 29.56 -0.42 5.16
CA GLN A 349 30.40 0.75 4.98
C GLN A 349 30.69 0.98 3.49
N LYS A 350 31.08 -0.09 2.78
CA LYS A 350 31.30 -0.04 1.33
C LYS A 350 30.02 0.28 0.55
N LYS A 351 28.88 -0.31 0.90
CA LYS A 351 27.59 0.00 0.25
C LYS A 351 27.22 1.47 0.38
N VAL A 352 27.35 2.04 1.57
CA VAL A 352 27.07 3.46 1.83
C VAL A 352 28.04 4.39 1.09
N GLN A 353 29.28 3.94 0.86
CA GLN A 353 30.26 4.66 0.06
C GLN A 353 29.92 4.64 -1.43
N ASP A 354 29.56 3.45 -1.94
CA ASP A 354 29.23 3.19 -3.33
C ASP A 354 27.82 3.68 -3.71
N ALA A 355 26.96 3.99 -2.72
CA ALA A 355 25.58 4.41 -2.94
C ALA A 355 25.49 5.73 -3.74
N PRO A 356 24.61 5.80 -4.75
CA PRO A 356 24.25 7.02 -5.46
C PRO A 356 23.92 8.18 -4.53
N LYS A 357 24.31 9.40 -4.91
CA LYS A 357 24.14 10.59 -4.06
C LYS A 357 23.13 11.55 -4.65
N PRO A 358 22.45 12.36 -3.83
CA PRO A 358 22.58 12.49 -2.37
C PRO A 358 21.86 11.39 -1.57
N LEU A 359 22.32 11.13 -0.35
CA LEU A 359 21.59 10.32 0.62
C LEU A 359 20.54 11.13 1.37
N GLN A 360 19.44 10.48 1.70
CA GLN A 360 18.44 10.97 2.63
C GLN A 360 18.44 10.09 3.87
N LEU A 361 18.39 10.70 5.04
CA LEU A 361 18.45 10.01 6.32
C LEU A 361 17.17 10.25 7.12
N ALA A 362 16.63 9.18 7.71
CA ALA A 362 15.58 9.27 8.72
C ALA A 362 15.90 8.37 9.91
N LEU A 363 15.53 8.85 11.10
CA LEU A 363 15.65 8.10 12.34
C LEU A 363 14.35 7.38 12.63
N VAL A 364 14.46 6.18 13.18
CA VAL A 364 13.38 5.49 13.88
C VAL A 364 13.80 5.16 15.28
N ASN A 365 13.12 5.80 16.21
CA ASN A 365 13.25 5.47 17.62
C ASN A 365 12.49 4.17 17.86
N THR A 366 13.20 3.10 18.24
CA THR A 366 12.54 1.87 18.67
C THR A 366 12.02 2.07 20.10
N ASP A 367 10.85 1.51 20.39
CA ASP A 367 10.05 1.83 21.57
C ASP A 367 10.89 1.84 22.87
N ARG A 368 10.77 2.93 23.65
CA ARG A 368 11.66 3.37 24.76
C ARG A 368 11.56 2.49 26.03
N GLN A 369 11.16 1.23 25.91
CA GLN A 369 10.77 0.38 27.04
C GLN A 369 11.93 -0.38 27.71
N SER A 370 13.13 -0.37 27.14
CA SER A 370 14.35 -0.92 27.77
C SER A 370 15.36 0.18 28.05
N ASP A 371 16.19 -0.01 29.07
CA ASP A 371 17.34 0.85 29.39
C ASP A 371 18.37 0.91 28.24
N ASP A 372 18.22 0.06 27.22
CA ASP A 372 19.04 0.02 26.01
C ASP A 372 18.44 0.93 24.92
N LEU A 373 19.19 1.96 24.51
CA LEU A 373 18.82 2.79 23.36
C LEU A 373 19.08 2.03 22.07
N SER A 374 18.01 1.46 21.52
CA SER A 374 18.01 0.89 20.18
C SER A 374 17.32 1.84 19.20
N PHE A 375 17.91 2.06 18.04
CA PHE A 375 17.31 2.87 16.99
C PHE A 375 17.64 2.32 15.60
N VAL A 376 16.86 2.73 14.61
CA VAL A 376 17.07 2.37 13.21
C VAL A 376 17.31 3.63 12.42
N ILE A 377 18.33 3.62 11.57
CA ILE A 377 18.54 4.68 10.58
C ILE A 377 18.14 4.10 9.23
N GLY A 378 17.09 4.67 8.66
CA GLY A 378 16.74 4.45 7.27
C GLY A 378 17.54 5.41 6.39
N MET A 379 18.04 4.90 5.27
CA MET A 379 18.85 5.63 4.33
C MET A 379 18.34 5.36 2.91
N LEU A 380 18.12 6.42 2.14
CA LEU A 380 17.66 6.35 0.76
C LEU A 380 18.68 7.04 -0.14
N ASP A 381 19.16 6.37 -1.19
CA ASP A 381 20.11 6.97 -2.13
C ASP A 381 19.47 7.78 -3.26
N GLY A 382 20.32 8.35 -4.10
CA GLY A 382 19.92 9.12 -5.27
C GLY A 382 19.23 8.31 -6.37
N ASP A 383 19.37 6.98 -6.39
CA ASP A 383 18.73 6.08 -7.35
C ASP A 383 17.42 5.47 -6.79
N GLY A 384 17.12 5.75 -5.52
CA GLY A 384 15.92 5.30 -4.83
C GLY A 384 16.06 3.94 -4.15
N HIS A 385 17.28 3.39 -4.00
CA HIS A 385 17.50 2.22 -3.15
C HIS A 385 17.45 2.63 -1.69
N TYR A 386 16.78 1.81 -0.89
CA TYR A 386 16.58 2.08 0.52
C TYR A 386 17.17 0.96 1.38
N TRP A 387 17.82 1.34 2.48
CA TRP A 387 18.35 0.40 3.44
C TRP A 387 18.13 0.88 4.86
N GLU A 388 18.08 -0.09 5.76
CA GLU A 388 17.89 0.11 7.18
C GLU A 388 19.10 -0.41 7.93
N THR A 389 19.57 0.38 8.88
CA THR A 389 20.66 0.02 9.79
C THR A 389 20.12 0.03 11.20
N PHE A 390 20.25 -1.07 11.92
CA PHE A 390 19.81 -1.21 13.30
C PHE A 390 21.00 -1.02 14.23
N TRP A 391 20.79 -0.19 15.25
CA TRP A 391 21.83 0.26 16.16
C TRP A 391 21.45 -0.05 17.60
N GLU A 392 22.39 -0.63 18.33
CA GLU A 392 22.32 -0.86 19.78
C GLU A 392 23.57 -0.24 20.41
N ASP A 393 23.43 0.54 21.49
CA ASP A 393 24.55 1.13 22.24
C ASP A 393 25.62 1.76 21.34
N LEU A 394 25.17 2.56 20.37
CA LEU A 394 26.00 3.30 19.43
C LEU A 394 26.71 2.46 18.35
N LYS A 395 26.49 1.14 18.29
CA LYS A 395 27.05 0.25 17.27
C LYS A 395 25.99 -0.22 16.30
N CYS A 396 26.32 -0.21 15.01
CA CYS A 396 25.46 -0.84 14.00
C CYS A 396 25.56 -2.35 14.18
N THR A 397 24.50 -3.00 14.66
CA THR A 397 24.49 -4.43 14.94
C THR A 397 23.95 -5.27 13.79
N SER A 398 23.16 -4.66 12.91
CA SER A 398 22.70 -5.30 11.67
C SER A 398 22.26 -4.27 10.64
N TYR A 399 22.22 -4.68 9.38
CA TYR A 399 21.63 -3.88 8.31
C TYR A 399 20.81 -4.76 7.38
N LYS A 400 19.86 -4.13 6.69
CA LYS A 400 19.05 -4.79 5.69
C LYS A 400 18.77 -3.84 4.55
N GLU A 401 19.19 -4.26 3.37
CA GLU A 401 18.80 -3.62 2.13
C GLU A 401 17.35 -4.01 1.84
N LEU A 402 16.53 -2.99 1.60
CA LEU A 402 15.21 -3.19 1.06
C LEU A 402 15.31 -3.01 -0.45
N SER A 403 14.68 -3.92 -1.13
CA SER A 403 14.53 -3.99 -2.57
C SER A 403 13.12 -4.48 -2.83
N SER A 404 12.61 -4.24 -4.02
CA SER A 404 11.33 -4.83 -4.49
C SER A 404 11.20 -6.32 -4.18
N ASP A 405 12.32 -7.04 -4.14
CA ASP A 405 12.36 -8.49 -3.98
C ASP A 405 12.42 -8.92 -2.50
N THR A 406 12.95 -8.06 -1.62
CA THR A 406 13.06 -8.30 -0.17
C THR A 406 11.90 -7.74 0.64
N VAL A 407 11.11 -6.84 0.06
CA VAL A 407 9.89 -6.28 0.65
C VAL A 407 8.68 -7.10 0.18
N LYS A 408 8.20 -8.00 1.03
CA LYS A 408 6.93 -8.70 0.80
C LYS A 408 5.75 -7.80 1.20
N GLY A 409 5.18 -7.07 0.24
CA GLY A 409 3.99 -6.23 0.43
C GLY A 409 3.43 -5.70 -0.90
N SER A 410 2.10 -5.53 -1.01
CA SER A 410 1.39 -5.29 -2.29
C SER A 410 1.44 -3.84 -2.81
N LEU A 411 2.38 -3.02 -2.38
CA LEU A 411 2.46 -1.62 -2.79
C LEU A 411 3.60 -1.47 -3.80
N HIS A 412 3.26 -1.44 -5.09
CA HIS A 412 4.22 -1.22 -6.18
C HIS A 412 5.01 0.08 -5.94
N GLY A 413 6.24 -0.03 -5.42
CA GLY A 413 7.13 1.12 -5.19
C GLY A 413 7.13 1.70 -3.77
N VAL A 414 6.71 0.94 -2.76
CA VAL A 414 6.85 1.30 -1.35
C VAL A 414 7.60 0.20 -0.61
N GLU A 415 8.73 0.54 -0.01
CA GLU A 415 9.57 -0.41 0.73
C GLU A 415 9.24 -0.39 2.22
N ILE A 416 8.91 -1.55 2.80
CA ILE A 416 8.46 -1.70 4.20
C ILE A 416 9.58 -2.29 5.06
N SER A 417 9.86 -1.61 6.17
CA SER A 417 10.81 -2.04 7.20
C SER A 417 10.68 -3.51 7.62
N SER A 418 11.83 -4.15 7.85
CA SER A 418 11.92 -5.61 7.82
C SER A 418 12.60 -6.24 9.05
N PHE A 419 12.91 -5.45 10.08
CA PHE A 419 13.48 -5.95 11.33
C PHE A 419 12.40 -6.38 12.33
N ALA A 420 12.50 -7.64 12.81
CA ALA A 420 11.59 -8.26 13.77
C ALA A 420 11.38 -7.53 15.13
N PRO A 421 12.33 -6.73 15.66
CA PRO A 421 12.11 -5.95 16.89
C PRO A 421 11.15 -4.76 16.70
N MET A 422 10.93 -4.30 15.46
CA MET A 422 10.09 -3.14 15.15
C MET A 422 8.59 -3.49 15.11
N LYS A 423 8.09 -4.17 16.14
CA LYS A 423 6.66 -4.52 16.23
C LYS A 423 5.72 -3.31 16.17
N ASN A 424 6.23 -2.10 16.42
CA ASN A 424 5.46 -0.87 16.56
C ASN A 424 5.86 0.27 15.60
N VAL A 425 6.77 0.06 14.63
CA VAL A 425 7.17 1.12 13.67
C VAL A 425 7.28 0.56 12.23
N LEU A 426 7.00 1.41 11.25
CA LEU A 426 6.98 1.19 9.81
C LEU A 426 7.79 2.34 9.18
N LEU A 427 8.77 2.02 8.34
CA LEU A 427 9.45 2.99 7.50
C LEU A 427 8.96 2.81 6.07
N LEU A 428 8.76 3.91 5.35
CA LEU A 428 8.37 3.90 3.94
C LEU A 428 9.32 4.79 3.14
N GLY A 429 10.07 4.21 2.21
CA GLY A 429 10.72 4.97 1.14
C GLY A 429 9.73 5.26 0.01
N LEU A 430 9.49 6.53 -0.28
CA LEU A 430 8.73 6.97 -1.45
C LEU A 430 9.68 7.15 -2.64
N ARG A 431 9.21 6.81 -3.85
CA ARG A 431 9.97 6.96 -5.11
C ARG A 431 10.50 8.36 -5.40
N ASN A 432 9.93 9.38 -4.79
CA ASN A 432 10.39 10.75 -4.94
C ASN A 432 11.58 11.11 -4.04
N GLY A 433 12.16 10.13 -3.35
CA GLY A 433 13.23 10.37 -2.40
C GLY A 433 12.74 10.52 -0.95
N THR A 434 11.44 10.54 -0.69
CA THR A 434 10.98 10.86 0.67
C THR A 434 10.94 9.65 1.56
N LEU A 435 11.65 9.73 2.68
CA LEU A 435 11.65 8.69 3.69
C LEU A 435 10.65 9.04 4.81
N LEU A 436 9.60 8.23 4.96
CA LEU A 436 8.57 8.36 5.98
C LEU A 436 8.85 7.45 7.16
N GLN A 437 8.70 7.98 8.37
CA GLN A 437 8.63 7.21 9.59
C GLN A 437 7.19 7.17 10.10
N LEU A 438 6.68 5.97 10.38
CA LEU A 438 5.32 5.72 10.84
C LEU A 438 5.32 4.77 12.04
N GLN A 439 4.89 5.20 13.21
CA GLN A 439 4.58 4.21 14.26
C GLN A 439 3.37 3.35 13.81
N ARG A 440 3.36 2.03 14.03
CA ARG A 440 2.23 1.13 13.68
C ARG A 440 0.93 1.52 14.39
N LYS A 441 1.01 2.10 15.59
CA LYS A 441 -0.19 2.66 16.27
C LYS A 441 -0.75 3.88 15.54
N CYS A 442 0.07 4.46 14.68
CA CYS A 442 -0.20 5.63 13.87
C CYS A 442 -0.31 5.25 12.38
N SER A 443 -0.59 3.99 12.06
CA SER A 443 -0.67 3.52 10.67
C SER A 443 -1.93 4.04 9.99
N TRP A 444 -1.70 4.76 8.90
CA TRP A 444 -2.64 5.31 7.92
C TRP A 444 -2.88 4.24 6.86
N TRP A 445 -4.02 4.29 6.17
CA TRP A 445 -4.17 3.54 4.93
C TRP A 445 -3.72 4.43 3.77
N THR A 446 -2.90 3.89 2.87
CA THR A 446 -2.61 4.54 1.59
C THR A 446 -3.46 3.88 0.52
N ASP A 447 -4.38 4.63 -0.08
CA ASP A 447 -5.19 4.14 -1.20
C ASP A 447 -4.65 4.68 -2.54
N SER A 448 -4.88 3.96 -3.62
CA SER A 448 -4.56 4.43 -4.98
C SER A 448 -5.53 5.53 -5.40
N CYS A 449 -5.03 6.70 -5.81
CA CYS A 449 -5.85 7.66 -6.52
C CYS A 449 -6.16 7.10 -7.92
N LYS A 450 -7.29 7.50 -8.53
CA LYS A 450 -7.90 6.91 -9.74
C LYS A 450 -7.03 6.76 -11.01
N ASP A 451 -5.78 7.22 -10.99
CA ASP A 451 -4.78 7.05 -12.04
C ASP A 451 -3.51 6.43 -11.42
N GLU A 452 -3.00 5.33 -12.01
CA GLU A 452 -2.03 4.34 -11.47
C GLU A 452 -0.64 4.85 -11.02
N LYS A 453 -0.46 6.16 -10.82
CA LYS A 453 0.82 6.77 -10.42
C LYS A 453 0.71 7.65 -9.18
N ILE A 454 -0.44 7.61 -8.50
CA ILE A 454 -0.78 8.60 -7.49
C ILE A 454 -1.20 7.95 -6.17
N TRP A 455 -0.43 8.21 -5.11
CA TRP A 455 -0.70 7.71 -3.75
C TRP A 455 -1.62 8.64 -2.98
N SER A 456 -2.39 8.13 -2.02
CA SER A 456 -3.06 8.96 -1.02
C SER A 456 -2.66 8.65 0.42
N ILE A 457 -2.70 9.65 1.30
CA ILE A 457 -2.58 9.45 2.76
C ILE A 457 -3.96 9.70 3.36
N ILE A 458 -4.54 8.67 3.99
CA ILE A 458 -5.86 8.73 4.61
C ILE A 458 -5.70 8.75 6.14
N GLY A 459 -6.37 9.69 6.81
CA GLY A 459 -6.30 9.89 8.27
C GLY A 459 -6.76 8.70 9.13
N PRO A 460 -6.63 8.78 10.47
CA PRO A 460 -6.98 7.71 11.39
C PRO A 460 -8.49 7.42 11.45
N LEU A 461 -8.83 6.14 11.64
CA LEU A 461 -10.17 5.65 12.03
C LEU A 461 -10.16 5.42 13.55
N PRO A 462 -11.20 5.83 14.33
CA PRO A 462 -12.38 4.96 14.41
C PRO A 462 -13.76 5.59 14.78
N TYR A 463 -14.79 4.75 14.57
CA TYR A 463 -16.20 4.75 15.03
C TYR A 463 -17.21 5.80 14.47
N PHE A 464 -18.15 5.24 13.69
CA PHE A 464 -19.41 5.76 13.13
C PHE A 464 -19.40 6.56 11.82
N ALA A 465 -20.21 6.02 10.90
CA ALA A 465 -20.62 6.56 9.62
C ALA A 465 -21.08 8.02 9.71
N SER A 466 -20.49 8.92 8.91
CA SER A 466 -21.15 10.08 8.26
C SER A 466 -20.26 11.28 7.89
N HIS A 467 -18.93 11.24 7.99
CA HIS A 467 -18.13 12.47 7.75
C HIS A 467 -17.06 12.32 6.66
N LYS A 468 -16.86 13.42 5.91
CA LYS A 468 -16.06 13.53 4.69
C LYS A 468 -14.57 13.24 4.94
N LEU A 469 -14.00 12.30 4.18
CA LEU A 469 -12.55 12.04 4.13
C LEU A 469 -11.82 13.17 3.38
N GLY A 470 -10.69 13.62 3.92
CA GLY A 470 -9.68 14.35 3.16
C GLY A 470 -8.77 13.37 2.43
N ILE A 471 -8.72 13.45 1.10
CA ILE A 471 -7.82 12.65 0.26
C ILE A 471 -6.69 13.58 -0.19
N VAL A 472 -5.45 13.27 0.20
CA VAL A 472 -4.23 13.87 -0.37
C VAL A 472 -3.79 12.97 -1.51
N CYS A 473 -3.42 13.49 -2.68
CA CYS A 473 -2.96 12.67 -3.81
C CYS A 473 -1.53 13.11 -4.24
N PHE A 474 -0.60 12.20 -4.53
CA PHE A 474 0.79 12.49 -4.97
C PHE A 474 0.98 12.25 -6.48
N ASP A 475 1.29 13.25 -7.32
CA ASP A 475 1.47 13.03 -8.77
C ASP A 475 2.93 12.68 -9.15
N ILE A 476 3.16 11.57 -9.85
CA ILE A 476 4.47 11.17 -10.39
C ILE A 476 4.38 10.99 -11.92
N VAL A 477 4.75 12.04 -12.65
CA VAL A 477 4.92 11.97 -14.11
C VAL A 477 6.37 11.55 -14.43
N ALA A 478 6.59 10.25 -14.67
CA ALA A 478 7.76 9.78 -15.40
C ALA A 478 7.53 10.07 -16.90
N THR A 479 8.35 10.96 -17.47
CA THR A 479 8.39 11.20 -18.92
C THR A 479 9.64 10.55 -19.48
N ASP A 480 9.52 9.28 -19.91
CA ASP A 480 10.50 8.67 -20.81
C ASP A 480 10.17 9.08 -22.24
N LEU A 481 11.02 9.93 -22.81
CA LEU A 481 11.01 10.33 -24.21
C LEU A 481 12.01 9.45 -24.98
N GLU A 482 11.60 8.23 -25.34
CA GLU A 482 12.32 7.48 -26.38
C GLU A 482 11.77 7.84 -27.76
N HIS A 483 12.60 8.53 -28.55
CA HIS A 483 12.42 8.72 -29.98
C HIS A 483 12.69 7.40 -30.72
N SER A 484 11.68 6.86 -31.38
CA SER A 484 11.86 5.87 -32.46
C SER A 484 11.19 6.40 -33.72
N SER A 485 12.03 6.80 -34.67
CA SER A 485 11.69 7.28 -36.00
C SER A 485 11.81 6.13 -37.01
N THR A 486 10.75 5.84 -37.75
CA THR A 486 10.85 5.36 -39.14
C THR A 486 9.67 5.89 -39.96
N ALA A 487 10.01 6.62 -41.03
CA ALA A 487 9.17 7.00 -42.16
C ALA A 487 8.79 5.74 -42.99
N ASP A 488 7.88 5.69 -43.96
CA ASP A 488 7.22 6.64 -44.88
C ASP A 488 5.87 6.01 -45.31
N ASP A 489 4.85 6.81 -45.60
CA ASP A 489 4.20 6.75 -46.92
C ASP A 489 3.22 7.92 -47.15
N VAL A 490 3.35 8.51 -48.33
CA VAL A 490 2.68 9.72 -48.81
C VAL A 490 1.56 9.32 -49.78
N VAL A 491 0.29 9.65 -49.48
CA VAL A 491 -0.74 9.89 -50.50
C VAL A 491 -1.66 11.05 -50.05
N ASN A 492 -1.76 12.06 -50.94
CA ASN A 492 -2.49 13.33 -50.78
C ASN A 492 -3.96 13.21 -51.27
N PRO A 493 -4.85 14.23 -51.16
CA PRO A 493 -6.13 14.09 -50.50
C PRO A 493 -7.34 14.33 -51.44
N ARG A 494 -8.54 13.89 -51.04
CA ARG A 494 -9.80 14.61 -51.30
C ARG A 494 -11.01 13.96 -50.60
N SER A 495 -11.76 14.84 -49.95
CA SER A 495 -13.22 14.84 -49.78
C SER A 495 -13.84 14.41 -48.45
N ARG A 496 -14.52 15.43 -47.88
CA ARG A 496 -15.81 15.45 -47.19
C ARG A 496 -15.90 14.80 -45.80
N GLY A 497 -16.29 15.66 -44.86
CA GLY A 497 -16.40 15.35 -43.45
C GLY A 497 -17.62 14.54 -43.09
N VAL A 498 -17.45 13.74 -42.04
CA VAL A 498 -18.46 13.31 -41.08
C VAL A 498 -17.73 13.19 -39.74
N SER A 499 -18.27 13.83 -38.70
CA SER A 499 -17.77 13.74 -37.33
C SER A 499 -18.02 12.34 -36.77
N HIS A 500 -16.97 11.56 -36.56
CA HIS A 500 -17.00 10.37 -35.70
C HIS A 500 -16.30 10.68 -34.38
N ILE A 501 -17.07 10.60 -33.30
CA ILE A 501 -16.59 10.51 -31.92
C ILE A 501 -15.85 9.18 -31.79
N VAL A 502 -14.54 9.25 -31.56
CA VAL A 502 -13.70 8.09 -31.24
C VAL A 502 -13.79 7.86 -29.73
N PRO A 503 -14.18 6.67 -29.23
CA PRO A 503 -14.12 6.38 -27.81
C PRO A 503 -12.65 6.25 -27.40
N ARG A 504 -12.25 6.97 -26.34
CA ARG A 504 -10.99 6.71 -25.65
C ARG A 504 -11.08 5.34 -24.98
N ASN A 505 -10.16 4.44 -25.34
CA ASN A 505 -9.97 3.17 -24.64
C ASN A 505 -9.52 3.45 -23.20
N VAL A 506 -10.42 3.18 -22.26
CA VAL A 506 -10.13 3.15 -20.82
C VAL A 506 -9.73 1.71 -20.52
N TYR A 507 -8.48 1.49 -20.13
CA TYR A 507 -8.07 0.21 -19.54
C TYR A 507 -8.67 0.16 -18.12
N ARG A 508 -9.64 -0.73 -17.88
CA ARG A 508 -10.15 -1.05 -16.53
C ARG A 508 -9.18 -2.04 -15.88
N ALA A 509 -8.71 -1.75 -14.67
CA ALA A 509 -8.16 -2.77 -13.79
C ALA A 509 -9.30 -3.71 -13.36
N VAL A 510 -9.15 -5.00 -13.62
CA VAL A 510 -10.17 -6.03 -13.42
C VAL A 510 -9.92 -6.70 -12.08
N SER A 511 -10.69 -6.32 -11.04
CA SER A 511 -10.81 -7.12 -9.82
C SER A 511 -11.61 -8.38 -10.13
N LEU A 512 -11.06 -9.56 -9.79
CA LEU A 512 -11.79 -10.82 -9.80
C LEU A 512 -12.94 -10.76 -8.79
N VAL A 513 -14.16 -10.62 -9.28
CA VAL A 513 -15.36 -10.66 -8.44
C VAL A 513 -15.85 -12.11 -8.34
N THR A 514 -15.98 -12.61 -7.10
CA THR A 514 -16.53 -13.93 -6.79
C THR A 514 -17.96 -13.78 -6.26
N VAL A 515 -18.85 -14.72 -6.57
CA VAL A 515 -20.24 -14.77 -6.07
C VAL A 515 -20.50 -16.14 -5.44
N ALA A 516 -21.24 -16.20 -4.34
CA ALA A 516 -21.62 -17.44 -3.64
C ALA A 516 -23.07 -17.38 -3.16
N ILE A 517 -23.75 -18.53 -3.05
CA ILE A 517 -25.13 -18.63 -2.58
C ILE A 517 -25.18 -19.59 -1.38
N LEU A 518 -25.88 -19.17 -0.33
CA LEU A 518 -26.03 -19.85 0.95
C LEU A 518 -27.51 -20.10 1.24
N PRO A 519 -27.95 -21.34 1.47
CA PRO A 519 -29.31 -21.60 1.97
C PRO A 519 -29.43 -21.19 3.44
N ILE A 520 -30.50 -20.49 3.81
CA ILE A 520 -30.83 -20.21 5.22
C ILE A 520 -31.58 -21.43 5.77
N LYS A 521 -30.85 -22.37 6.37
CA LYS A 521 -31.45 -23.45 7.15
C LYS A 521 -31.43 -23.05 8.63
N PHE A 522 -32.61 -22.95 9.25
CA PHE A 522 -32.72 -22.80 10.71
C PHE A 522 -32.12 -24.06 11.37
N PHE A 523 -30.92 -23.94 11.94
CA PHE A 523 -30.28 -25.03 12.67
C PHE A 523 -30.68 -24.98 14.15
N ASP A 524 -30.87 -26.16 14.73
CA ASP A 524 -31.25 -26.32 16.13
C ASP A 524 -30.07 -25.95 17.06
N LYS A 525 -30.38 -25.28 18.17
CA LYS A 525 -29.49 -24.43 18.99
C LYS A 525 -28.35 -25.15 19.71
N HIS A 526 -28.18 -26.46 19.51
CA HIS A 526 -27.33 -27.31 20.36
C HIS A 526 -25.86 -27.46 19.95
N ASN A 527 -25.43 -26.92 18.79
CA ASN A 527 -24.07 -27.14 18.29
C ASN A 527 -23.05 -25.99 18.54
N ASP A 528 -23.47 -24.82 19.04
CA ASP A 528 -22.57 -23.68 19.28
C ASP A 528 -21.62 -23.87 20.49
N GLU A 529 -21.95 -24.76 21.44
CA GLU A 529 -21.14 -24.97 22.65
C GLU A 529 -19.81 -25.72 22.39
N GLN A 530 -19.73 -26.50 21.30
CA GLN A 530 -18.49 -27.17 20.89
C GLN A 530 -17.52 -26.19 20.21
N LEU A 531 -18.03 -25.10 19.61
CA LEU A 531 -17.25 -24.10 18.86
C LEU A 531 -16.46 -23.15 19.77
N ASN A 532 -17.00 -22.81 20.95
CA ASN A 532 -16.30 -21.96 21.93
C ASN A 532 -15.18 -22.70 22.69
N LYS A 533 -15.05 -24.02 22.55
CA LYS A 533 -13.97 -24.83 23.14
C LYS A 533 -12.78 -25.07 22.21
N LEU A 534 -12.85 -24.61 20.95
CA LEU A 534 -11.69 -24.54 20.06
C LEU A 534 -10.82 -23.33 20.45
N ASP A 535 -10.13 -23.45 21.58
CA ASP A 535 -9.06 -22.54 21.96
C ASP A 535 -7.95 -22.64 20.90
N VAL A 536 -7.81 -21.58 20.10
CA VAL A 536 -6.85 -21.46 18.99
C VAL A 536 -5.45 -21.23 19.58
N LYS A 537 -4.89 -22.28 20.19
CA LYS A 537 -3.51 -22.27 20.73
C LYS A 537 -2.70 -23.53 20.46
N HIS A 538 -3.19 -24.43 19.63
CA HIS A 538 -2.36 -25.54 19.12
C HIS A 538 -1.78 -25.19 17.75
N ARG A 539 -0.46 -24.98 17.71
CA ARG A 539 0.35 -25.06 16.48
C ARG A 539 0.04 -26.40 15.82
N CYS A 540 -0.59 -26.37 14.66
CA CYS A 540 -0.67 -27.51 13.77
C CYS A 540 0.77 -27.94 13.43
N GLY A 541 1.07 -29.25 13.51
CA GLY A 541 2.23 -29.80 12.81
C GLY A 541 1.96 -29.63 11.32
N ALA A 542 2.51 -28.55 10.74
CA ALA A 542 2.24 -28.15 9.39
C ALA A 542 2.83 -29.16 8.40
N ALA A 543 2.21 -29.28 7.23
CA ALA A 543 3.02 -29.43 6.03
C ALA A 543 3.92 -28.19 6.00
N ASP A 544 5.18 -28.33 6.42
CA ASP A 544 6.09 -27.22 6.63
C ASP A 544 6.15 -26.31 5.40
N GLY A 545 5.62 -25.09 5.50
CA GLY A 545 5.96 -23.98 4.60
C GLY A 545 5.05 -23.67 3.40
N SER A 546 3.87 -24.29 3.23
CA SER A 546 2.96 -23.89 2.14
C SER A 546 2.28 -22.55 2.43
N ALA A 547 2.68 -21.49 1.71
CA ALA A 547 2.02 -20.19 1.72
C ALA A 547 0.84 -20.16 0.74
N LEU A 548 -0.25 -19.49 1.10
CA LEU A 548 -1.39 -19.27 0.22
C LEU A 548 -0.98 -18.46 -1.00
N SER A 549 -1.23 -19.00 -2.20
CA SER A 549 -0.98 -18.26 -3.44
C SER A 549 -1.80 -16.98 -3.49
N ASN A 550 -1.16 -15.89 -3.93
CA ASN A 550 -1.82 -14.61 -4.16
C ASN A 550 -2.92 -14.68 -5.25
N LYS A 551 -2.94 -15.73 -6.08
CA LYS A 551 -4.00 -16.05 -7.06
C LYS A 551 -4.94 -17.16 -6.62
N SER A 552 -4.75 -17.70 -5.41
CA SER A 552 -5.60 -18.77 -4.89
C SER A 552 -7.06 -18.34 -4.82
N ASN A 553 -7.93 -19.18 -5.39
CA ASN A 553 -9.35 -19.19 -5.07
C ASN A 553 -9.60 -19.96 -3.77
N VAL A 554 -10.84 -19.95 -3.27
CA VAL A 554 -11.24 -20.72 -2.09
C VAL A 554 -12.53 -21.45 -2.39
N ALA A 555 -12.58 -22.73 -2.03
CA ALA A 555 -13.83 -23.49 -1.95
C ALA A 555 -13.98 -24.06 -0.55
N SER A 556 -15.21 -24.28 -0.11
CA SER A 556 -15.47 -24.90 1.19
C SER A 556 -16.74 -25.72 1.16
N VAL A 557 -16.77 -26.77 1.99
CA VAL A 557 -17.95 -27.59 2.20
C VAL A 557 -18.09 -27.99 3.64
N PHE A 558 -19.34 -28.23 4.05
CA PHE A 558 -19.66 -28.85 5.31
C PHE A 558 -20.25 -30.24 5.08
N VAL A 559 -19.70 -31.22 5.77
CA VAL A 559 -20.20 -32.59 5.80
C VAL A 559 -20.94 -32.75 7.12
N GLY A 560 -22.27 -32.78 7.04
CA GLY A 560 -23.15 -33.10 8.15
C GLY A 560 -24.05 -34.28 7.78
N ASN A 561 -23.76 -35.47 8.30
CA ASN A 561 -24.63 -36.62 8.07
C ASN A 561 -25.79 -36.58 9.08
N LYS A 562 -27.02 -36.42 8.59
CA LYS A 562 -28.24 -36.45 9.42
C LYS A 562 -28.65 -37.85 9.87
N GLU A 563 -28.16 -38.90 9.21
CA GLU A 563 -28.63 -40.28 9.41
C GLU A 563 -27.75 -41.10 10.36
N THR A 564 -26.55 -40.65 10.71
CA THR A 564 -25.67 -41.37 11.63
C THR A 564 -25.65 -40.69 13.00
N GLU A 565 -26.10 -41.42 14.03
CA GLU A 565 -26.02 -41.01 15.46
C GLU A 565 -24.59 -40.62 15.91
N SER A 566 -23.56 -40.97 15.15
CA SER A 566 -22.15 -40.63 15.40
C SER A 566 -21.70 -39.25 14.92
N GLY A 567 -22.60 -38.39 14.40
CA GLY A 567 -22.39 -36.93 14.32
C GLY A 567 -21.06 -36.49 13.70
N LEU A 568 -20.67 -37.07 12.56
CA LEU A 568 -19.49 -36.62 11.81
C LEU A 568 -19.78 -35.24 11.21
N HIS A 569 -19.43 -34.19 11.97
CA HIS A 569 -19.39 -32.81 11.51
C HIS A 569 -17.98 -32.49 11.04
N ARG A 570 -17.81 -32.31 9.73
CA ARG A 570 -16.52 -31.96 9.14
C ARG A 570 -16.64 -30.73 8.26
N ARG A 571 -15.68 -29.82 8.34
CA ARG A 571 -15.54 -28.67 7.42
C ARG A 571 -14.28 -28.88 6.62
N LEU A 572 -14.38 -28.78 5.31
CA LEU A 572 -13.23 -28.80 4.42
C LEU A 572 -13.14 -27.44 3.73
N VAL A 573 -11.94 -26.86 3.74
CA VAL A 573 -11.59 -25.63 3.04
C VAL A 573 -10.44 -25.94 2.12
N LEU A 574 -10.58 -25.54 0.86
CA LEU A 574 -9.64 -25.79 -0.21
C LEU A 574 -9.07 -24.48 -0.70
N TRP A 575 -7.76 -24.48 -0.89
CA TRP A 575 -7.01 -23.35 -1.40
C TRP A 575 -5.78 -23.85 -2.15
N GLN A 576 -5.11 -22.98 -2.87
CA GLN A 576 -3.94 -23.30 -3.68
C GLN A 576 -2.70 -22.62 -3.12
N ASP A 577 -1.60 -23.36 -2.98
CA ASP A 577 -0.33 -22.79 -2.54
C ASP A 577 0.46 -22.15 -3.69
N ASP A 578 1.60 -21.53 -3.36
CA ASP A 578 2.47 -20.88 -4.34
C ASP A 578 3.06 -21.85 -5.40
N HIS A 579 3.10 -23.15 -5.12
CA HIS A 579 3.54 -24.18 -6.08
C HIS A 579 2.41 -24.64 -7.00
N SER A 580 1.23 -24.01 -6.88
CA SER A 580 0.00 -24.39 -7.56
C SER A 580 -0.64 -25.68 -7.04
N ASP A 581 -0.19 -26.23 -5.91
CA ASP A 581 -0.79 -27.44 -5.34
C ASP A 581 -2.07 -27.10 -4.57
N ILE A 582 -3.08 -27.98 -4.67
CA ILE A 582 -4.32 -27.83 -3.92
C ILE A 582 -4.11 -28.34 -2.51
N VAL A 583 -4.26 -27.45 -1.53
CA VAL A 583 -4.20 -27.74 -0.10
C VAL A 583 -5.62 -27.89 0.44
N VAL A 584 -5.84 -28.96 1.21
CA VAL A 584 -7.08 -29.21 1.93
C VAL A 584 -6.84 -28.97 3.42
N SER A 585 -7.64 -28.10 4.01
CA SER A 585 -7.71 -27.87 5.45
C SER A 585 -9.03 -28.42 5.99
N GLU A 586 -8.94 -29.43 6.84
CA GLU A 586 -10.09 -30.16 7.37
C GLU A 586 -10.22 -29.95 8.88
N TRP A 587 -11.42 -29.60 9.33
CA TRP A 587 -11.80 -29.60 10.74
C TRP A 587 -12.81 -30.71 10.98
N ALA A 588 -12.47 -31.63 11.87
CA ALA A 588 -13.34 -32.70 12.32
C ALA A 588 -13.33 -32.79 13.85
N SER A 589 -14.13 -33.68 14.43
CA SER A 589 -14.22 -33.87 15.88
C SER A 589 -12.89 -34.27 16.55
N ASN A 590 -11.95 -34.84 15.79
CA ASN A 590 -10.62 -35.23 16.23
C ASN A 590 -9.55 -34.14 16.06
N GLY A 591 -9.93 -32.95 15.56
CA GLY A 591 -9.04 -31.79 15.42
C GLY A 591 -8.99 -31.22 14.00
N LYS A 592 -7.99 -30.36 13.78
CA LYS A 592 -7.70 -29.73 12.49
C LYS A 592 -6.53 -30.45 11.83
N SER A 593 -6.66 -30.75 10.54
CA SER A 593 -5.59 -31.32 9.72
C SER A 593 -5.44 -30.56 8.41
N GLN A 594 -4.24 -30.62 7.83
CA GLN A 594 -3.92 -29.98 6.56
C GLN A 594 -3.01 -30.90 5.75
N TYR A 595 -3.29 -31.01 4.45
CA TYR A 595 -2.55 -31.88 3.55
C TYR A 595 -2.69 -31.41 2.09
N LEU A 596 -1.72 -31.76 1.24
CA LEU A 596 -1.86 -31.60 -0.20
C LEU A 596 -2.83 -32.66 -0.73
N LEU A 597 -3.74 -32.28 -1.61
CA LEU A 597 -4.71 -33.19 -2.22
C LEU A 597 -3.99 -34.36 -2.92
N VAL A 598 -2.89 -34.06 -3.62
CA VAL A 598 -2.11 -35.03 -4.38
C VAL A 598 -1.52 -36.14 -3.50
N ASP A 599 -1.13 -35.82 -2.26
CA ASP A 599 -0.54 -36.78 -1.31
C ASP A 599 -1.56 -37.82 -0.81
N LYS A 600 -2.85 -37.54 -0.96
CA LYS A 600 -3.94 -38.42 -0.51
C LYS A 600 -4.61 -39.19 -1.65
N LEU A 601 -4.12 -39.05 -2.89
CA LEU A 601 -4.62 -39.81 -4.04
C LEU A 601 -4.04 -41.22 -4.06
N ARG A 602 -4.91 -42.23 -4.23
CA ARG A 602 -4.55 -43.63 -4.02
C ARG A 602 -3.77 -44.32 -5.15
N SER A 603 -3.69 -43.78 -6.37
CA SER A 603 -2.96 -44.43 -7.49
C SER A 603 -3.02 -43.72 -8.84
N SER A 604 -3.92 -42.76 -9.05
CA SER A 604 -4.01 -41.98 -10.29
C SER A 604 -3.47 -40.56 -10.07
N ALA A 605 -2.50 -40.16 -10.90
CA ALA A 605 -2.12 -38.75 -10.98
C ALA A 605 -3.30 -37.96 -11.56
N LEU A 606 -3.87 -37.05 -10.77
CA LEU A 606 -4.75 -36.04 -11.32
C LEU A 606 -3.94 -35.12 -12.25
N PRO A 607 -4.56 -34.58 -13.32
CA PRO A 607 -3.98 -33.47 -14.06
C PRO A 607 -3.54 -32.34 -13.12
N GLN A 608 -2.41 -31.71 -13.42
CA GLN A 608 -1.91 -30.63 -12.58
C GLN A 608 -2.87 -29.42 -12.65
N PRO A 609 -3.30 -28.87 -11.50
CA PRO A 609 -4.09 -27.64 -11.47
C PRO A 609 -3.32 -26.48 -12.11
N LYS A 610 -4.03 -25.62 -12.85
CA LYS A 610 -3.41 -24.37 -13.31
C LYS A 610 -3.16 -23.42 -12.13
N HIS A 611 -2.14 -22.59 -12.23
CA HIS A 611 -1.89 -21.58 -11.21
C HIS A 611 -3.03 -20.54 -11.17
N GLY A 612 -3.57 -20.28 -9.98
CA GLY A 612 -4.79 -19.51 -9.79
C GLY A 612 -6.06 -20.23 -10.22
N THR A 613 -6.08 -21.57 -10.22
CA THR A 613 -7.26 -22.34 -10.64
C THR A 613 -8.50 -21.91 -9.85
N PRO A 614 -9.68 -21.75 -10.50
CA PRO A 614 -10.94 -21.71 -9.77
C PRO A 614 -11.14 -23.03 -9.04
N LEU A 615 -11.79 -22.96 -7.88
CA LEU A 615 -12.09 -24.11 -7.03
C LEU A 615 -13.60 -24.14 -6.78
N ALA A 616 -14.21 -25.30 -6.93
CA ALA A 616 -15.58 -25.54 -6.50
C ALA A 616 -15.64 -26.85 -5.71
N ALA A 617 -16.53 -26.90 -4.72
CA ALA A 617 -16.74 -28.09 -3.93
C ALA A 617 -18.22 -28.24 -3.56
N ALA A 618 -18.68 -29.48 -3.47
CA ALA A 618 -20.04 -29.82 -3.07
C ALA A 618 -20.05 -31.13 -2.28
N THR A 619 -21.07 -31.33 -1.46
CA THR A 619 -21.27 -32.56 -0.68
C THR A 619 -22.58 -33.22 -1.05
N SER A 620 -22.54 -34.54 -1.27
CA SER A 620 -23.77 -35.32 -1.44
C SER A 620 -24.48 -35.56 -0.11
N ASP A 621 -25.73 -36.01 -0.20
CA ASP A 621 -26.53 -36.46 0.94
C ASP A 621 -25.91 -37.65 1.69
N LYS A 622 -25.08 -38.45 1.01
CA LYS A 622 -24.27 -39.54 1.60
C LYS A 622 -23.01 -39.06 2.31
N GLY A 623 -22.74 -37.75 2.35
CA GLY A 623 -21.54 -37.17 2.95
C GLY A 623 -20.27 -37.35 2.12
N ILE A 624 -20.41 -37.64 0.81
CA ILE A 624 -19.28 -37.71 -0.13
C ILE A 624 -18.91 -36.28 -0.52
N VAL A 625 -17.63 -35.94 -0.43
CA VAL A 625 -17.13 -34.63 -0.85
C VAL A 625 -16.67 -34.71 -2.29
N HIS A 626 -17.04 -33.72 -3.10
CA HIS A 626 -16.57 -33.55 -4.47
C HIS A 626 -15.81 -32.23 -4.59
N ILE A 627 -14.66 -32.26 -5.28
CA ILE A 627 -13.84 -31.09 -5.63
C ILE A 627 -13.74 -31.03 -7.15
N ILE A 628 -13.92 -29.83 -7.69
CA ILE A 628 -13.74 -29.54 -9.11
C ILE A 628 -12.81 -28.34 -9.26
N TYR A 629 -11.86 -28.44 -10.18
CA TYR A 629 -10.92 -27.37 -10.54
C TYR A 629 -10.58 -27.42 -12.03
N LEU A 630 -9.83 -26.44 -12.53
CA LEU A 630 -9.31 -26.42 -13.90
C LEU A 630 -7.84 -26.83 -13.92
N ASP A 631 -7.51 -27.76 -14.80
CA ASP A 631 -6.12 -28.13 -15.05
C ASP A 631 -5.39 -27.11 -15.95
N THR A 632 -4.12 -27.38 -16.23
CA THR A 632 -3.29 -26.58 -17.14
C THR A 632 -3.77 -26.51 -18.59
N GLN A 633 -4.78 -27.30 -18.97
CA GLN A 633 -5.43 -27.30 -20.28
C GLN A 633 -6.86 -26.71 -20.23
N ASP A 634 -7.20 -26.01 -19.14
CA ASP A 634 -8.54 -25.45 -18.89
C ASP A 634 -9.66 -26.49 -18.94
N THR A 635 -9.32 -27.74 -18.61
CA THR A 635 -10.27 -28.85 -18.54
C THR A 635 -10.73 -29.05 -17.09
N LEU A 636 -12.03 -29.26 -16.91
CA LEU A 636 -12.61 -29.57 -15.61
C LEU A 636 -12.04 -30.90 -15.09
N THR A 637 -11.41 -30.85 -13.92
CA THR A 637 -10.84 -32.01 -13.22
C THR A 637 -11.62 -32.27 -11.94
N HIS A 638 -11.92 -33.55 -11.67
CA HIS A 638 -12.77 -33.98 -10.56
C HIS A 638 -12.02 -34.91 -9.61
N ALA A 639 -12.13 -34.63 -8.32
CA ALA A 639 -11.70 -35.52 -7.25
C ALA A 639 -12.84 -35.68 -6.24
N PHE A 640 -12.93 -36.84 -5.60
CA PHE A 640 -13.95 -37.09 -4.59
C PHE A 640 -13.43 -37.92 -3.42
N GLU A 641 -14.08 -37.75 -2.28
CA GLU A 641 -13.78 -38.41 -1.02
C GLU A 641 -15.02 -39.16 -0.52
N THR A 642 -15.02 -40.48 -0.66
CA THR A 642 -16.07 -41.35 -0.08
C THR A 642 -15.79 -41.72 1.38
N THR A 643 -14.55 -41.56 1.82
CA THR A 643 -14.12 -41.81 3.20
C THR A 643 -13.12 -40.74 3.58
N ALA A 644 -13.27 -40.14 4.76
CA ALA A 644 -12.38 -39.10 5.28
C ALA A 644 -10.89 -39.40 5.05
N GLY A 645 -10.18 -38.43 4.47
CA GLY A 645 -8.77 -38.46 4.09
C GLY A 645 -8.43 -39.34 2.88
N LYS A 646 -9.39 -39.96 2.20
CA LYS A 646 -9.16 -40.92 1.09
C LYS A 646 -9.76 -40.39 -0.21
N TRP A 647 -8.91 -39.72 -0.97
CA TRP A 647 -9.28 -39.10 -2.24
C TRP A 647 -9.13 -40.07 -3.42
N THR A 648 -10.07 -39.98 -4.34
CA THR A 648 -10.10 -40.74 -5.60
C THR A 648 -10.30 -39.76 -6.75
N ALA A 649 -9.58 -39.97 -7.85
CA ALA A 649 -9.82 -39.21 -9.08
C ALA A 649 -11.15 -39.65 -9.70
N GLY A 650 -12.01 -38.68 -10.01
CA GLY A 650 -13.19 -38.90 -10.82
C GLY A 650 -12.88 -38.73 -12.31
N SER A 651 -13.72 -39.32 -13.15
CA SER A 651 -13.71 -39.00 -14.58
C SER A 651 -14.72 -37.89 -14.83
N LEU A 652 -14.28 -36.80 -15.44
CA LEU A 652 -15.13 -35.68 -15.83
C LEU A 652 -14.99 -35.47 -17.33
N GLY A 653 -16.03 -35.88 -18.05
CA GLY A 653 -16.05 -35.91 -19.51
C GLY A 653 -17.40 -36.39 -20.01
N THR A 654 -17.76 -35.96 -21.21
CA THR A 654 -18.86 -36.57 -21.95
C THR A 654 -18.40 -37.95 -22.46
N SER A 655 -19.27 -38.71 -23.15
CA SER A 655 -18.97 -40.09 -23.59
C SER A 655 -17.68 -40.28 -24.41
N SER A 656 -17.02 -39.21 -24.84
CA SER A 656 -15.72 -39.24 -25.54
C SER A 656 -14.79 -38.06 -25.23
N ASP A 657 -15.29 -36.92 -24.73
CA ASP A 657 -14.52 -35.67 -24.73
C ASP A 657 -14.45 -34.99 -23.35
N PRO A 658 -13.27 -34.45 -22.98
CA PRO A 658 -13.12 -33.63 -21.78
C PRO A 658 -14.02 -32.39 -21.84
N ILE A 659 -14.48 -31.92 -20.67
CA ILE A 659 -15.25 -30.67 -20.57
C ILE A 659 -14.27 -29.50 -20.43
N THR A 660 -14.09 -28.74 -21.51
CA THR A 660 -13.20 -27.57 -21.56
C THR A 660 -13.94 -26.28 -21.22
N ALA A 661 -13.38 -25.51 -20.29
CA ALA A 661 -13.86 -24.20 -19.90
C ALA A 661 -13.11 -23.07 -20.64
N SER A 662 -13.64 -21.86 -20.55
CA SER A 662 -12.87 -20.65 -20.84
C SER A 662 -11.71 -20.50 -19.85
N THR A 663 -10.60 -19.95 -20.31
CA THR A 663 -9.40 -19.66 -19.49
C THR A 663 -9.71 -18.79 -18.27
N ALA A 664 -10.67 -17.87 -18.41
CA ALA A 664 -11.15 -16.97 -17.35
C ALA A 664 -12.39 -17.51 -16.60
N SER A 665 -12.80 -18.76 -16.82
CA SER A 665 -13.96 -19.33 -16.14
C SER A 665 -13.76 -19.40 -14.64
N LEU A 666 -14.78 -18.99 -13.88
CA LEU A 666 -14.95 -19.38 -12.49
C LEU A 666 -15.75 -20.69 -12.41
N LEU A 667 -15.77 -21.32 -11.23
CA LEU A 667 -16.50 -22.55 -10.98
C LEU A 667 -17.40 -22.39 -9.76
N SER A 668 -18.58 -23.00 -9.83
CA SER A 668 -19.47 -23.15 -8.68
C SER A 668 -20.13 -24.52 -8.75
N ALA A 669 -20.30 -25.21 -7.62
CA ALA A 669 -20.86 -26.55 -7.60
C ALA A 669 -21.91 -26.69 -6.49
N THR A 670 -22.92 -27.51 -6.75
CA THR A 670 -23.99 -27.81 -5.80
C THR A 670 -24.49 -29.22 -6.01
N TRP A 671 -25.07 -29.79 -4.95
CA TRP A 671 -25.95 -30.95 -5.09
C TRP A 671 -27.38 -30.47 -5.38
N HIS A 672 -28.12 -31.21 -6.19
CA HIS A 672 -29.52 -30.93 -6.51
C HIS A 672 -30.31 -32.23 -6.62
N LYS A 673 -31.52 -32.27 -6.07
CA LYS A 673 -32.46 -33.37 -6.23
C LYS A 673 -33.64 -32.93 -7.09
N SER A 674 -33.88 -33.62 -8.21
CA SER A 674 -35.05 -33.35 -9.04
C SER A 674 -36.36 -33.76 -8.35
N GLU A 675 -37.47 -33.35 -8.94
CA GLU A 675 -38.81 -33.75 -8.52
C GLU A 675 -39.00 -35.27 -8.46
N GLN A 676 -38.38 -36.01 -9.38
CA GLN A 676 -38.43 -37.48 -9.42
C GLN A 676 -37.51 -38.14 -8.39
N GLY A 677 -36.82 -37.34 -7.57
CA GLY A 677 -35.91 -37.81 -6.54
C GLY A 677 -34.52 -38.21 -7.03
N VAL A 678 -34.20 -37.93 -8.30
CA VAL A 678 -32.86 -38.17 -8.82
C VAL A 678 -31.92 -37.08 -8.33
N ALA A 679 -30.81 -37.46 -7.73
CA ALA A 679 -29.82 -36.53 -7.21
C ALA A 679 -28.68 -36.33 -8.21
N PHE A 680 -28.18 -35.10 -8.32
CA PHE A 680 -27.14 -34.68 -9.24
C PHE A 680 -26.09 -33.84 -8.54
N LEU A 681 -24.84 -34.05 -8.92
CA LEU A 681 -23.82 -33.02 -8.84
C LEU A 681 -23.98 -32.09 -10.05
N ALA A 682 -24.15 -30.80 -9.80
CA ALA A 682 -24.19 -29.78 -10.83
C ALA A 682 -23.00 -28.84 -10.66
N VAL A 683 -22.28 -28.59 -11.77
CA VAL A 683 -21.12 -27.69 -11.83
C VAL A 683 -21.41 -26.61 -12.86
N ALA A 684 -21.47 -25.36 -12.40
CA ALA A 684 -21.60 -24.19 -13.26
C ALA A 684 -20.21 -23.66 -13.65
N TYR A 685 -20.04 -23.34 -14.93
CA TYR A 685 -18.80 -22.85 -15.51
C TYR A 685 -19.09 -22.00 -16.75
N VAL A 686 -18.07 -21.31 -17.26
CA VAL A 686 -18.09 -20.67 -18.59
C VAL A 686 -17.41 -21.59 -19.58
N SER A 687 -18.14 -22.04 -20.59
CA SER A 687 -17.62 -22.89 -21.66
C SER A 687 -16.59 -22.19 -22.53
N ALA A 688 -15.83 -22.95 -23.32
CA ALA A 688 -14.84 -22.39 -24.25
C ALA A 688 -15.45 -21.49 -25.34
N ASP A 689 -16.74 -21.67 -25.68
CA ASP A 689 -17.50 -20.77 -26.57
C ASP A 689 -18.11 -19.56 -25.84
N GLY A 690 -17.78 -19.37 -24.56
CA GLY A 690 -18.13 -18.19 -23.79
C GLY A 690 -19.56 -18.18 -23.27
N LYS A 691 -20.20 -19.32 -23.04
CA LYS A 691 -21.55 -19.39 -22.45
C LYS A 691 -21.49 -19.86 -21.01
N VAL A 692 -22.44 -19.43 -20.18
CA VAL A 692 -22.60 -20.05 -18.87
C VAL A 692 -23.29 -21.39 -19.06
N SER A 693 -22.63 -22.46 -18.66
CA SER A 693 -23.06 -23.84 -18.85
C SER A 693 -23.09 -24.60 -17.52
N LEU A 694 -23.91 -25.65 -17.45
CA LEU A 694 -24.00 -26.59 -16.34
C LEU A 694 -23.52 -27.97 -16.80
N ALA A 695 -22.58 -28.56 -16.08
CA ALA A 695 -22.20 -29.97 -16.19
C ALA A 695 -22.86 -30.77 -15.06
N LEU A 696 -23.61 -31.82 -15.39
CA LEU A 696 -24.36 -32.63 -14.45
C LEU A 696 -23.88 -34.09 -14.44
N ALA A 697 -23.97 -34.75 -13.29
CA ALA A 697 -23.81 -36.20 -13.13
C ALA A 697 -24.67 -36.73 -11.96
N SER A 698 -25.39 -37.84 -12.16
CA SER A 698 -26.18 -38.48 -11.09
C SER A 698 -25.40 -39.43 -10.19
N GLU A 699 -24.29 -39.97 -10.69
CA GLU A 699 -23.40 -40.92 -10.00
C GLU A 699 -21.96 -40.51 -10.25
N PRO A 700 -21.53 -39.34 -9.75
CA PRO A 700 -20.23 -38.76 -10.05
C PRO A 700 -19.04 -39.61 -9.55
N GLU A 701 -19.25 -40.57 -8.66
CA GLU A 701 -18.19 -41.45 -8.12
C GLU A 701 -17.91 -42.69 -8.99
N GLY A 702 -18.79 -43.03 -9.93
CA GLY A 702 -18.70 -44.23 -10.75
C GLY A 702 -17.92 -44.02 -12.07
N THR A 703 -18.45 -44.57 -13.17
CA THR A 703 -18.14 -44.12 -14.53
C THR A 703 -19.21 -43.11 -14.96
N PRO A 704 -19.18 -41.87 -14.44
CA PRO A 704 -20.24 -40.91 -14.67
C PRO A 704 -20.37 -40.59 -16.15
N LYS A 705 -21.61 -40.55 -16.62
CA LYS A 705 -21.95 -39.91 -17.90
C LYS A 705 -22.26 -38.46 -17.62
N TRP A 706 -21.26 -37.58 -17.75
CA TRP A 706 -21.54 -36.15 -17.60
C TRP A 706 -22.34 -35.64 -18.80
N ALA A 707 -23.30 -34.75 -18.51
CA ALA A 707 -24.06 -34.05 -19.53
C ALA A 707 -23.90 -32.54 -19.33
N THR A 708 -23.70 -31.81 -20.43
CA THR A 708 -23.54 -30.35 -20.42
C THR A 708 -24.74 -29.65 -21.03
N PHE A 709 -25.16 -28.55 -20.43
CA PHE A 709 -26.28 -27.75 -20.91
C PHE A 709 -25.94 -26.27 -20.85
N ASP A 710 -26.42 -25.51 -21.83
CA ASP A 710 -26.36 -24.05 -21.79
C ASP A 710 -27.35 -23.57 -20.72
N ALA A 711 -26.85 -22.83 -19.72
CA ALA A 711 -27.65 -22.27 -18.67
C ALA A 711 -28.06 -20.84 -19.03
N ALA A 712 -27.09 -19.93 -19.22
CA ALA A 712 -27.34 -18.51 -19.48
C ALA A 712 -26.49 -17.94 -20.64
N PRO A 713 -27.04 -17.08 -21.51
CA PRO A 713 -26.30 -16.28 -22.45
C PRO A 713 -25.55 -15.19 -21.71
N LEU A 714 -24.33 -14.95 -22.16
CA LEU A 714 -23.56 -13.78 -21.77
C LEU A 714 -23.78 -12.67 -22.81
N ALA A 715 -24.08 -11.46 -22.35
CA ALA A 715 -24.44 -10.35 -23.25
C ALA A 715 -23.30 -9.96 -24.21
N HIS A 716 -22.04 -10.24 -23.84
CA HIS A 716 -20.84 -9.79 -24.57
C HIS A 716 -19.70 -10.82 -24.59
N SER A 717 -19.97 -12.12 -24.52
CA SER A 717 -18.89 -13.11 -24.60
C SER A 717 -18.32 -13.20 -26.01
N VAL A 718 -17.07 -12.75 -26.19
CA VAL A 718 -16.28 -13.01 -27.39
C VAL A 718 -15.33 -14.16 -27.07
N ALA A 719 -15.15 -15.10 -28.00
CA ALA A 719 -14.14 -16.15 -27.85
C ALA A 719 -12.77 -15.50 -27.56
N GLY A 720 -12.11 -15.91 -26.47
CA GLY A 720 -10.86 -15.31 -26.00
C GLY A 720 -11.02 -14.17 -24.99
N GLN A 721 -12.22 -13.93 -24.44
CA GLN A 721 -12.41 -13.01 -23.32
C GLN A 721 -11.55 -13.42 -22.11
N THR A 722 -10.76 -12.46 -21.61
CA THR A 722 -9.86 -12.64 -20.46
C THR A 722 -10.48 -12.21 -19.14
N GLU A 723 -11.60 -11.49 -19.16
CA GLU A 723 -12.29 -11.05 -17.95
C GLU A 723 -13.15 -12.20 -17.38
N PRO A 724 -13.01 -12.53 -16.09
CA PRO A 724 -13.78 -13.59 -15.46
C PRO A 724 -15.24 -13.17 -15.30
N VAL A 725 -16.15 -14.08 -15.65
CA VAL A 725 -17.58 -13.93 -15.42
C VAL A 725 -17.92 -14.50 -14.05
N CYS A 726 -18.50 -13.68 -13.20
CA CYS A 726 -18.92 -14.10 -11.87
C CYS A 726 -20.20 -14.92 -11.96
N LEU A 727 -20.15 -16.15 -11.44
CA LEU A 727 -21.28 -17.06 -11.42
C LEU A 727 -21.36 -17.82 -10.10
N ALA A 728 -22.56 -18.19 -9.72
CA ALA A 728 -22.83 -19.07 -8.60
C ALA A 728 -24.03 -19.96 -8.92
N VAL A 729 -24.03 -21.20 -8.43
CA VAL A 729 -25.16 -22.12 -8.54
C VAL A 729 -25.56 -22.64 -7.16
N THR A 730 -26.86 -22.72 -6.92
CA THR A 730 -27.44 -23.47 -5.80
C THR A 730 -28.46 -24.46 -6.33
N GLY A 731 -28.50 -25.64 -5.71
CA GLY A 731 -29.53 -26.63 -5.94
C GLY A 731 -30.74 -26.38 -5.06
N ASP A 732 -31.79 -27.13 -5.35
CA ASP A 732 -33.02 -27.24 -4.56
C ASP A 732 -33.68 -25.88 -4.27
N TRP A 733 -33.60 -24.98 -5.24
CA TRP A 733 -34.32 -23.72 -5.27
C TRP A 733 -35.82 -23.98 -5.39
N GLN A 734 -36.59 -23.52 -4.41
CA GLN A 734 -38.03 -23.75 -4.35
C GLN A 734 -38.80 -22.63 -5.06
N GLY A 735 -39.13 -22.76 -6.35
CA GLY A 735 -39.72 -21.66 -7.14
C GLY A 735 -40.94 -20.93 -6.53
N SER A 736 -41.21 -19.72 -7.03
CA SER A 736 -42.21 -18.78 -6.51
C SER A 736 -43.68 -19.21 -6.59
N SER A 737 -44.02 -20.26 -7.34
CA SER A 737 -45.40 -20.57 -7.68
C SER A 737 -46.14 -21.45 -6.67
N GLY A 738 -45.67 -21.55 -5.42
CA GLY A 738 -46.38 -22.23 -4.31
C GLY A 738 -46.63 -23.74 -4.49
N ALA A 739 -46.18 -24.32 -5.60
CA ALA A 739 -46.39 -25.71 -5.98
C ALA A 739 -45.25 -26.31 -6.84
N SER A 740 -44.15 -25.59 -7.07
CA SER A 740 -43.17 -25.97 -8.10
C SER A 740 -42.01 -26.80 -7.56
N SER A 741 -41.72 -27.87 -8.30
CA SER A 741 -40.56 -28.74 -8.30
C SER A 741 -39.24 -28.03 -7.94
N PRO A 742 -38.33 -28.70 -7.19
CA PRO A 742 -37.01 -28.14 -6.91
C PRO A 742 -36.27 -27.84 -8.22
N ALA A 743 -35.70 -26.64 -8.31
CA ALA A 743 -34.91 -26.17 -9.44
C ALA A 743 -33.45 -25.94 -9.03
N MET A 744 -32.56 -25.82 -10.00
CA MET A 744 -31.26 -25.18 -9.79
C MET A 744 -31.40 -23.69 -10.06
N PHE A 745 -30.74 -22.87 -9.26
CA PHE A 745 -30.71 -21.43 -9.46
C PHE A 745 -29.28 -20.98 -9.75
N VAL A 746 -29.09 -20.41 -10.93
CA VAL A 746 -27.81 -19.87 -11.41
C VAL A 746 -27.86 -18.36 -11.35
N VAL A 747 -26.90 -17.74 -10.69
CA VAL A 747 -26.72 -16.28 -10.69
C VAL A 747 -25.50 -15.95 -11.53
N VAL A 748 -25.64 -14.96 -12.40
CA VAL A 748 -24.57 -14.45 -13.25
C VAL A 748 -24.46 -12.94 -13.08
N GLN A 749 -23.24 -12.43 -12.91
CA GLN A 749 -22.97 -11.00 -12.94
C GLN A 749 -22.75 -10.53 -14.38
N GLY A 750 -23.62 -9.65 -14.85
CA GLY A 750 -23.46 -8.96 -16.14
C GLY A 750 -23.35 -7.44 -15.95
N ASP A 751 -23.30 -6.72 -17.08
CA ASP A 751 -23.12 -5.26 -17.09
C ASP A 751 -24.20 -4.48 -16.34
N LYS A 752 -25.40 -5.07 -16.23
CA LYS A 752 -26.56 -4.50 -15.54
C LYS A 752 -26.70 -4.98 -14.09
N GLY A 753 -25.69 -5.67 -13.57
CA GLY A 753 -25.69 -6.30 -12.25
C GLY A 753 -26.01 -7.80 -12.30
N LEU A 754 -26.49 -8.34 -11.18
CA LEU A 754 -26.77 -9.77 -11.01
C LEU A 754 -28.09 -10.16 -11.68
N SER A 755 -28.06 -11.23 -12.48
CA SER A 755 -29.21 -11.85 -13.13
C SER A 755 -29.37 -13.29 -12.67
N GLY A 756 -30.58 -13.70 -12.31
CA GLY A 756 -30.90 -15.04 -11.82
C GLY A 756 -31.64 -15.89 -12.85
N TRP A 757 -31.34 -17.17 -12.87
CA TRP A 757 -31.80 -18.15 -13.85
C TRP A 757 -32.23 -19.43 -13.15
N GLU A 758 -33.50 -19.82 -13.32
CA GLU A 758 -34.03 -21.07 -12.80
C GLU A 758 -33.91 -22.15 -13.86
N CYS A 759 -33.17 -23.22 -13.56
CA CYS A 759 -32.91 -24.35 -14.44
C CYS A 759 -33.56 -25.61 -13.87
N THR A 760 -34.42 -26.26 -14.65
CA THR A 760 -35.09 -27.50 -14.25
C THR A 760 -34.73 -28.66 -15.16
N THR A 761 -34.61 -29.85 -14.57
CA THR A 761 -34.48 -31.12 -15.28
C THR A 761 -35.24 -32.21 -14.52
N ASP A 762 -36.14 -32.90 -15.20
CA ASP A 762 -37.01 -33.91 -14.58
C ASP A 762 -36.50 -35.35 -14.78
N ARG A 763 -35.50 -35.59 -15.65
CA ARG A 763 -35.08 -36.96 -16.06
C ARG A 763 -33.56 -37.11 -16.22
N TRP A 764 -33.06 -38.33 -15.93
CA TRP A 764 -31.65 -38.70 -16.11
C TRP A 764 -31.44 -40.13 -16.64
N PRO A 765 -30.47 -40.37 -17.54
CA PRO A 765 -29.75 -39.37 -18.33
C PRO A 765 -30.75 -38.54 -19.16
N PRO A 766 -30.45 -37.26 -19.45
CA PRO A 766 -31.39 -36.41 -20.17
C PRO A 766 -31.81 -37.11 -21.48
N PRO A 767 -33.12 -37.27 -21.78
CA PRO A 767 -33.53 -37.55 -23.15
C PRO A 767 -33.03 -36.42 -24.06
N LYS A 768 -33.13 -36.54 -25.39
CA LYS A 768 -32.76 -35.45 -26.33
C LYS A 768 -33.42 -34.07 -26.05
N ALA A 769 -34.34 -33.99 -25.08
CA ALA A 769 -34.93 -32.76 -24.60
C ALA A 769 -33.95 -31.96 -23.72
N LYS A 770 -33.95 -30.65 -23.94
CA LYS A 770 -33.03 -29.67 -23.33
C LYS A 770 -33.44 -29.36 -21.89
N MET A 771 -32.46 -29.20 -21.01
CA MET A 771 -32.63 -28.45 -19.76
C MET A 771 -33.28 -27.09 -20.07
N GLN A 772 -34.32 -26.73 -19.32
CA GLN A 772 -34.98 -25.44 -19.49
C GLN A 772 -34.50 -24.51 -18.40
N CYS A 773 -33.78 -23.47 -18.81
CA CYS A 773 -33.36 -22.38 -17.94
C CYS A 773 -34.16 -21.12 -18.31
N THR A 774 -34.83 -20.53 -17.34
CA THR A 774 -35.63 -19.32 -17.49
C THR A 774 -35.07 -18.20 -16.63
N GLN A 775 -34.82 -17.04 -17.24
CA GLN A 775 -34.42 -15.86 -16.50
C GLN A 775 -35.57 -15.38 -15.61
N VAL A 776 -35.25 -15.08 -14.35
CA VAL A 776 -36.24 -14.60 -13.37
C VAL A 776 -36.36 -13.07 -13.52
N ASN A 777 -37.52 -12.59 -14.01
CA ASN A 777 -37.82 -11.17 -14.19
C ASN A 777 -38.18 -10.52 -12.83
N ALA A 778 -37.40 -9.56 -12.38
CA ALA A 778 -37.59 -8.93 -11.07
C ALA A 778 -38.78 -7.94 -11.04
N THR A 779 -39.83 -8.28 -10.30
CA THR A 779 -40.44 -7.38 -9.29
C THR A 779 -40.92 -8.27 -8.18
N LEU A 780 -40.30 -8.11 -7.02
CA LEU A 780 -40.09 -9.26 -6.19
C LEU A 780 -40.74 -9.17 -4.80
N GLN A 781 -41.42 -8.13 -4.28
CA GLN A 781 -42.25 -8.13 -3.02
C GLN A 781 -41.72 -8.76 -1.67
N ASP A 782 -42.17 -8.21 -0.54
CA ASP A 782 -41.66 -8.54 0.82
C ASP A 782 -42.32 -9.79 1.41
N ASN A 783 -41.57 -10.88 1.60
CA ASN A 783 -41.74 -11.87 2.68
C ASN A 783 -40.41 -12.64 2.88
N GLU A 784 -40.25 -13.38 3.97
CA GLU A 784 -38.97 -13.92 4.45
C GLU A 784 -38.06 -14.56 3.39
N ALA A 785 -36.78 -14.14 3.34
CA ALA A 785 -35.80 -14.67 2.40
C ALA A 785 -35.29 -16.06 2.81
N SER A 786 -35.19 -16.98 1.86
CA SER A 786 -34.70 -18.36 2.08
C SER A 786 -33.22 -18.55 1.78
N TYR A 787 -32.57 -17.58 1.12
CA TYR A 787 -31.16 -17.68 0.72
C TYR A 787 -30.40 -16.36 0.93
N ILE A 788 -29.09 -16.48 1.12
CA ILE A 788 -28.13 -15.39 1.17
C ILE A 788 -27.23 -15.49 -0.07
N LEU A 789 -27.20 -14.45 -0.87
CA LEU A 789 -26.29 -14.24 -1.97
C LEU A 789 -25.15 -13.33 -1.50
N LEU A 790 -23.93 -13.84 -1.56
CA LEU A 790 -22.72 -13.08 -1.26
C LEU A 790 -22.00 -12.74 -2.56
N ALA A 791 -21.53 -11.51 -2.70
CA ALA A 791 -20.73 -11.07 -3.85
C ALA A 791 -19.53 -10.25 -3.37
N LEU A 792 -18.37 -10.44 -3.99
CA LEU A 792 -17.24 -9.55 -3.76
C LEU A 792 -17.46 -8.21 -4.47
N SER A 793 -17.29 -7.11 -3.76
CA SER A 793 -17.27 -5.78 -4.36
C SER A 793 -15.94 -5.54 -5.07
N ALA A 794 -15.85 -4.48 -5.88
CA ALA A 794 -14.60 -4.12 -6.55
C ALA A 794 -13.48 -3.79 -5.55
N GLU A 795 -13.85 -3.30 -4.37
CA GLU A 795 -12.99 -2.96 -3.23
C GLU A 795 -12.65 -4.17 -2.35
N GLY A 796 -13.14 -5.37 -2.69
CA GLY A 796 -12.89 -6.61 -1.93
C GLY A 796 -13.73 -6.77 -0.66
N ASN A 797 -14.82 -6.00 -0.50
CA ASN A 797 -15.81 -6.29 0.54
C ASN A 797 -16.72 -7.44 0.12
N ILE A 798 -17.37 -8.11 1.07
CA ILE A 798 -18.40 -9.11 0.75
C ILE A 798 -19.77 -8.46 0.94
N GLU A 799 -20.44 -8.14 -0.16
CA GLU A 799 -21.81 -7.66 -0.17
C GLU A 799 -22.78 -8.82 0.04
N GLU A 800 -23.79 -8.59 0.88
CA GLU A 800 -24.85 -9.56 1.13
C GLU A 800 -26.14 -9.13 0.45
N SER A 801 -26.87 -10.09 -0.09
CA SER A 801 -28.21 -9.90 -0.60
C SER A 801 -29.07 -11.08 -0.20
N ARG A 802 -30.20 -10.81 0.44
CA ARG A 802 -31.18 -11.81 0.82
C ARG A 802 -32.11 -12.00 -0.35
N ILE A 803 -32.20 -13.24 -0.81
CA ILE A 803 -32.98 -13.61 -1.99
C ILE A 803 -33.94 -14.74 -1.62
N SER A 804 -35.12 -14.68 -2.19
CA SER A 804 -36.08 -15.78 -2.19
C SER A 804 -36.81 -15.79 -3.53
N PRO A 805 -37.36 -16.95 -3.91
CA PRO A 805 -38.37 -17.03 -4.95
C PRO A 805 -39.53 -16.07 -4.67
N ALA A 806 -39.87 -15.20 -5.63
CA ALA A 806 -40.90 -14.17 -5.48
C ALA A 806 -40.73 -13.24 -4.25
N VAL A 807 -39.49 -13.03 -3.80
CA VAL A 807 -39.15 -12.05 -2.74
C VAL A 807 -38.10 -11.05 -3.20
N SER A 808 -38.32 -9.76 -2.91
CA SER A 808 -37.43 -8.66 -3.34
C SER A 808 -36.05 -8.87 -2.78
N ARG A 809 -35.06 -8.79 -3.69
CA ARG A 809 -33.66 -8.78 -3.29
C ARG A 809 -33.48 -7.67 -2.26
N LYS A 810 -33.22 -8.07 -1.03
CA LYS A 810 -33.01 -7.16 0.08
C LYS A 810 -31.53 -7.12 0.37
N THR A 811 -30.95 -5.92 0.36
CA THR A 811 -29.55 -5.75 0.76
C THR A 811 -29.37 -6.25 2.20
N GLY A 812 -28.45 -7.18 2.38
CA GLY A 812 -28.04 -7.67 3.69
C GLY A 812 -26.95 -6.80 4.30
N ARG A 813 -26.39 -7.23 5.43
CA ARG A 813 -25.34 -6.46 6.10
C ARG A 813 -23.96 -6.63 5.46
N GLY A 814 -23.70 -7.79 4.87
CA GLY A 814 -22.39 -8.07 4.28
C GLY A 814 -21.28 -8.22 5.33
N ILE A 815 -20.07 -8.43 4.84
CA ILE A 815 -18.84 -8.41 5.62
C ILE A 815 -18.01 -7.23 5.08
N HIS A 816 -18.11 -6.11 5.79
CA HIS A 816 -17.37 -4.89 5.51
C HIS A 816 -16.21 -4.78 6.50
N THR A 817 -15.00 -5.06 6.03
CA THR A 817 -13.80 -5.02 6.85
C THR A 817 -12.72 -4.21 6.15
N ASN A 818 -11.62 -3.95 6.85
CA ASN A 818 -10.43 -3.34 6.26
C ASN A 818 -9.58 -4.34 5.44
N VAL A 819 -10.03 -5.58 5.30
CA VAL A 819 -9.36 -6.62 4.52
C VAL A 819 -10.06 -6.72 3.16
N ALA A 820 -9.31 -6.49 2.08
CA ALA A 820 -9.80 -6.71 0.73
C ALA A 820 -9.72 -8.21 0.39
N PHE A 821 -10.86 -8.86 0.24
CA PHE A 821 -10.96 -10.25 -0.14
C PHE A 821 -10.92 -10.40 -1.66
N ARG A 822 -10.21 -11.44 -2.13
CA ARG A 822 -10.11 -11.76 -3.58
C ARG A 822 -10.92 -12.98 -4.00
N ALA A 823 -11.22 -13.86 -3.06
CA ALA A 823 -11.97 -15.07 -3.28
C ALA A 823 -12.69 -15.47 -1.99
N MET A 824 -13.79 -16.20 -2.11
CA MET A 824 -14.51 -16.72 -0.96
C MET A 824 -15.16 -18.07 -1.26
N GLY A 825 -15.18 -18.93 -0.25
CA GLY A 825 -16.01 -20.14 -0.20
C GLY A 825 -17.02 -20.03 0.94
N THR A 826 -18.15 -20.72 0.80
CA THR A 826 -19.21 -20.71 1.82
C THR A 826 -19.65 -22.13 2.18
N THR A 827 -20.19 -22.34 3.38
CA THR A 827 -20.80 -23.63 3.78
C THR A 827 -22.27 -23.46 4.16
N ASP A 828 -23.08 -24.51 4.00
CA ASP A 828 -24.53 -24.44 4.22
C ASP A 828 -24.97 -24.26 5.68
N GLU A 829 -24.04 -24.37 6.62
CA GLU A 829 -24.19 -24.02 8.05
C GLU A 829 -23.87 -22.54 8.34
N GLY A 830 -23.60 -21.72 7.32
CA GLY A 830 -23.42 -20.28 7.46
C GLY A 830 -22.00 -19.85 7.81
N PHE A 831 -20.97 -20.55 7.34
CA PHE A 831 -19.59 -20.04 7.38
C PHE A 831 -19.17 -19.46 6.03
N VAL A 832 -18.30 -18.46 6.11
CA VAL A 832 -17.61 -17.84 4.97
C VAL A 832 -16.11 -17.92 5.22
N PHE A 833 -15.39 -18.44 4.22
CA PHE A 833 -13.95 -18.52 4.18
C PHE A 833 -13.46 -17.59 3.08
N ALA A 834 -12.84 -16.46 3.45
CA ALA A 834 -12.48 -15.41 2.51
C ALA A 834 -10.94 -15.28 2.42
N ALA A 835 -10.38 -15.46 1.24
CA ALA A 835 -8.95 -15.32 1.01
C ALA A 835 -8.55 -13.85 0.84
N SER A 836 -7.51 -13.44 1.55
CA SER A 836 -6.83 -12.16 1.36
C SER A 836 -5.36 -12.31 1.70
N MET A 837 -4.49 -11.64 0.93
CA MET A 837 -3.04 -11.73 1.06
C MET A 837 -2.55 -13.18 1.15
N ASP A 838 -1.97 -13.58 2.28
CA ASP A 838 -1.41 -14.89 2.59
C ASP A 838 -2.30 -15.72 3.53
N ASN A 839 -3.55 -15.28 3.76
CA ASN A 839 -4.44 -15.83 4.77
C ASN A 839 -5.85 -16.13 4.26
N VAL A 840 -6.54 -17.04 4.95
CA VAL A 840 -7.98 -17.29 4.78
C VAL A 840 -8.70 -16.90 6.08
N TYR A 841 -9.58 -15.90 6.00
CA TYR A 841 -10.36 -15.36 7.10
C TYR A 841 -11.67 -16.13 7.25
N VAL A 842 -12.08 -16.40 8.49
CA VAL A 842 -13.27 -17.18 8.80
C VAL A 842 -14.33 -16.29 9.44
N TYR A 843 -15.52 -16.30 8.86
CA TYR A 843 -16.70 -15.65 9.41
C TYR A 843 -17.83 -16.66 9.60
N SER A 844 -18.65 -16.48 10.63
CA SER A 844 -19.88 -17.25 10.84
C SER A 844 -21.08 -16.33 10.89
N LEU A 845 -22.20 -16.73 10.30
CA LEU A 845 -23.47 -16.03 10.40
C LEU A 845 -24.16 -16.40 11.73
N ASN A 846 -24.44 -15.39 12.55
CA ASN A 846 -25.38 -15.55 13.65
C ASN A 846 -26.80 -15.55 13.08
N GLN A 847 -27.46 -16.72 13.09
CA GLN A 847 -28.78 -16.90 12.45
C GLN A 847 -29.88 -16.04 13.07
N GLU A 848 -29.81 -15.73 14.37
CA GLU A 848 -30.83 -14.95 15.08
C GLU A 848 -30.75 -13.46 14.72
N SER A 849 -29.55 -12.90 14.74
CA SER A 849 -29.31 -11.48 14.46
C SER A 849 -29.13 -11.17 12.97
N GLY A 850 -28.79 -12.19 12.17
CA GLY A 850 -28.34 -12.05 10.79
C GLY A 850 -26.98 -11.37 10.66
N GLU A 851 -26.18 -11.28 11.74
CA GLU A 851 -24.86 -10.62 11.73
C GLU A 851 -23.73 -11.62 11.49
N TRP A 852 -22.74 -11.20 10.69
CA TRP A 852 -21.50 -11.94 10.49
C TRP A 852 -20.51 -11.68 11.62
N THR A 853 -19.99 -12.75 12.22
CA THR A 853 -19.00 -12.69 13.30
C THR A 853 -17.67 -13.26 12.83
N TYR A 854 -16.58 -12.50 13.00
CA TYR A 854 -15.23 -12.97 12.72
C TYR A 854 -14.80 -14.06 13.72
N ARG A 855 -14.22 -15.15 13.21
CA ARG A 855 -13.82 -16.33 14.00
C ARG A 855 -12.32 -16.60 14.03
N GLY A 856 -11.53 -15.92 13.19
CA GLY A 856 -10.07 -16.08 13.13
C GLY A 856 -9.55 -16.28 11.71
N THR A 857 -8.27 -16.66 11.60
CA THR A 857 -7.62 -17.04 10.34
C THR A 857 -7.33 -18.55 10.29
N LEU A 858 -7.22 -19.09 9.08
CA LEU A 858 -6.85 -20.48 8.84
C LEU A 858 -5.32 -20.70 8.94
N LEU A 859 -4.52 -19.76 8.46
CA LEU A 859 -3.08 -19.90 8.25
C LEU A 859 -2.26 -19.15 9.30
#